data_AF-A0A9X4KDG1-F1
#
_entry.id   AF-A0A9X4KDG1-F1
#
_cell.length_a   1.000
_cell.length_b   1.000
_cell.length_c   1.000
_cell.angle_alpha   90.00
_cell.angle_beta   90.00
_cell.angle_gamma   90.00
#
_symmetry.space_group_name_H-M   'P 1'
#
loop_
_entity.id
_entity.type
_entity.pdbx_description
1 polymer ?
#
loop_
_entity_poly.entity_id
_entity_poly.type
_entity_poly.pdbx_seq_one_letter_code
_entity_poly.pdbx_strand_id
1 'polypeptide(L)'
;MVNIIESVIGYFQNRKIKKECQRVGKYINSFEWTVASLKSIANDFSKRRSLITDDEISGVLLKYNDLKQYIDGNNVANVDEQSRSFFIARSGAIASKEYLELTKRYQKLKGNYVTALTNIEKAHFAQNQVVEQHTVQATQFLKKVNLYRQDYFVHSRIQPLKESFLESFNFFQGNVADIKDGSVKTFVDYYDQLDRYVESWNTEYIQDQLLKQQQLFNNIDGKALDQQQRIAVVTDEDNNLVLAGAGSGKTLTISGKVKYLVDVKGISPSEILLISFTRKSANEMAERIKGKLDVPVDVKTFHKLGLGIIGQVTRSTPDVFDDLPKVLDNYFKDKIFDDGSQIKNLIEFFGYYISIPKDYSEFNNLGEYHDYYKNIDFETLKGKVNKTVFAEQAAGRLAGQKRTINGETVKSFEETLIANFLFLNGVSYEYERMYPFNTADEFHRQYKPDFYLPDYDLYLEHFGVDEHNRTPWLSPVEEQKYLEDMVWKRGIHSEKGTTLIETYSHYNKNGVLLEKLKEKLIAHQVKFREADYQAIFTKIYDIENQDRYFKELVKLINSFLGLFKSNGFGETHFTLFLEENKKSAASAFTKMRTKMFMEMVQPIFIHYQEELRRNKAIDFNDMINMATDYVKAEKIRFDYKYIMIDEYQDISTSRFELIKAIKDQTNAKVMCVGDDWQSIYRFAGSDIQLFTKFGEFFWISPADENRADLS
;
A
#
# COMPACT_ATOMS: atom_id res chain seq x y z
N MET A 1 -77.03 -32.86 71.54
CA MET A 1 -76.19 -31.91 72.31
C MET A 1 -74.70 -32.22 72.21
N VAL A 2 -74.26 -33.47 72.42
CA VAL A 2 -72.84 -33.88 72.34
C VAL A 2 -72.19 -33.52 70.98
N ASN A 3 -72.83 -33.85 69.85
CA ASN A 3 -72.30 -33.52 68.51
C ASN A 3 -72.15 -32.00 68.24
N ILE A 4 -72.99 -31.16 68.86
CA ILE A 4 -72.91 -29.69 68.69
C ILE A 4 -71.75 -29.13 69.51
N ILE A 5 -71.57 -29.63 70.73
CA ILE A 5 -70.46 -29.23 71.61
C ILE A 5 -69.12 -29.66 70.99
N GLU A 6 -69.02 -30.88 70.46
CA GLU A 6 -67.83 -31.36 69.75
C GLU A 6 -67.54 -30.53 68.47
N SER A 7 -68.58 -30.17 67.70
CA SER A 7 -68.40 -29.32 66.51
C SER A 7 -67.97 -27.89 66.85
N VAL A 8 -68.46 -27.33 67.95
CA VAL A 8 -68.07 -25.99 68.43
C VAL A 8 -66.65 -26.00 68.98
N ILE A 9 -66.28 -27.03 69.76
CA ILE A 9 -64.90 -27.24 70.23
C ILE A 9 -63.95 -27.40 69.03
N GLY A 10 -64.32 -28.22 68.03
CA GLY A 10 -63.56 -28.40 66.79
C GLY A 10 -63.41 -27.10 65.97
N TYR A 11 -64.46 -26.27 65.89
CA TYR A 11 -64.39 -24.96 65.23
C TYR A 11 -63.42 -23.99 65.93
N PHE A 12 -63.50 -23.87 67.25
CA PHE A 12 -62.60 -23.00 68.01
C PHE A 12 -61.15 -23.52 68.03
N GLN A 13 -60.94 -24.84 68.03
CA GLN A 13 -59.64 -25.46 67.84
C GLN A 13 -59.07 -25.16 66.44
N ASN A 14 -59.84 -25.38 65.38
CA ASN A 14 -59.43 -25.04 64.00
C ASN A 14 -59.15 -23.55 63.80
N ARG A 15 -59.93 -22.66 64.40
CA ARG A 15 -59.70 -21.20 64.36
C ARG A 15 -58.41 -20.81 65.09
N LYS A 16 -58.09 -21.47 66.22
CA LYS A 16 -56.81 -21.31 66.92
C LYS A 16 -55.64 -21.83 66.08
N ILE A 17 -55.77 -22.99 65.45
CA ILE A 17 -54.76 -23.58 64.55
C ILE A 17 -54.48 -22.66 63.35
N LYS A 18 -55.53 -22.13 62.71
CA LYS A 18 -55.40 -21.20 61.56
C LYS A 18 -54.71 -19.89 61.93
N LYS A 19 -55.02 -19.31 63.09
CA LYS A 19 -54.32 -18.11 63.60
C LYS A 19 -52.83 -18.38 63.87
N GLU A 20 -52.51 -19.56 64.40
CA GLU A 20 -51.11 -19.97 64.60
C GLU A 20 -50.39 -20.20 63.27
N CYS A 21 -50.99 -20.89 62.30
CA CYS A 21 -50.40 -21.06 60.96
C CYS A 21 -50.17 -19.73 60.25
N GLN A 22 -51.09 -18.75 60.38
CA GLN A 22 -50.90 -17.40 59.85
C GLN A 22 -49.74 -16.65 60.53
N ARG A 23 -49.59 -16.79 61.86
CA ARG A 23 -48.47 -16.20 62.60
C ARG A 23 -47.14 -16.78 62.16
N VAL A 24 -47.06 -18.10 62.06
CA VAL A 24 -45.89 -18.84 61.55
C VAL A 24 -45.58 -18.47 60.10
N GLY A 25 -46.60 -18.38 59.24
CA GLY A 25 -46.44 -17.98 57.84
C GLY A 25 -45.88 -16.57 57.66
N LYS A 26 -46.31 -15.59 58.48
CA LYS A 26 -45.72 -14.23 58.48
C LYS A 26 -44.23 -14.25 58.82
N TYR A 27 -43.84 -15.04 59.82
CA TYR A 27 -42.44 -15.19 60.19
C TYR A 27 -41.62 -15.86 59.07
N ILE A 28 -42.13 -16.95 58.50
CA ILE A 28 -41.49 -17.65 57.37
C ILE A 28 -41.28 -16.70 56.18
N ASN A 29 -42.26 -15.85 55.85
CA ASN A 29 -42.13 -14.85 54.79
C ASN A 29 -41.06 -13.78 55.13
N SER A 30 -40.97 -13.34 56.39
CA SER A 30 -39.92 -12.41 56.84
C SER A 30 -38.52 -13.06 56.79
N PHE A 31 -38.42 -14.35 57.13
CA PHE A 31 -37.19 -15.11 57.05
C PHE A 31 -36.75 -15.35 55.59
N GLU A 32 -37.69 -15.60 54.69
CA GLU A 32 -37.44 -15.63 53.24
C GLU A 32 -36.84 -14.34 52.71
N TRP A 33 -37.39 -13.20 53.11
CA TRP A 33 -36.85 -11.90 52.73
C TRP A 33 -35.42 -11.71 53.24
N THR A 34 -35.12 -12.18 54.45
CA THR A 34 -33.77 -12.17 55.01
C THR A 34 -32.80 -13.02 54.17
N VAL A 35 -33.20 -14.23 53.77
CA VAL A 35 -32.39 -15.10 52.88
C VAL A 35 -32.18 -14.46 51.52
N ALA A 36 -33.20 -13.79 50.95
CA ALA A 36 -33.07 -13.07 49.69
C ALA A 36 -32.08 -11.90 49.79
N SER A 37 -32.13 -11.11 50.87
CA SER A 37 -31.19 -10.02 51.14
C SER A 37 -29.75 -10.52 51.26
N LEU A 38 -29.50 -11.63 51.96
CA LEU A 38 -28.16 -12.24 52.05
C LEU A 38 -27.62 -12.66 50.66
N LYS A 39 -28.48 -13.24 49.81
CA LYS A 39 -28.10 -13.57 48.44
C LYS A 39 -27.78 -12.33 47.61
N SER A 40 -28.52 -11.23 47.80
CA SER A 40 -28.22 -9.95 47.15
C SER A 40 -26.85 -9.43 47.56
N ILE A 41 -26.52 -9.45 48.87
CA ILE A 41 -25.22 -9.00 49.38
C ILE A 41 -24.08 -9.82 48.78
N ALA A 42 -24.20 -11.16 48.73
CA ALA A 42 -23.19 -12.01 48.11
C ALA A 42 -22.97 -11.66 46.62
N ASN A 43 -24.04 -11.40 45.89
CA ASN A 43 -23.97 -10.97 44.50
C ASN A 43 -23.34 -9.57 44.35
N ASP A 44 -23.64 -8.63 45.24
CA ASP A 44 -23.03 -7.30 45.24
C ASP A 44 -21.52 -7.38 45.52
N PHE A 45 -21.11 -8.24 46.46
CA PHE A 45 -19.70 -8.53 46.73
C PHE A 45 -19.00 -9.07 45.48
N SER A 46 -19.60 -10.05 44.79
CA SER A 46 -19.01 -10.61 43.56
C SER A 46 -18.87 -9.63 42.39
N LYS A 47 -19.54 -8.46 42.46
CA LYS A 47 -19.45 -7.41 41.44
C LYS A 47 -18.51 -6.28 41.82
N ARG A 48 -18.04 -6.23 43.07
CA ARG A 48 -17.22 -5.13 43.57
C ARG A 48 -15.84 -5.13 42.91
N ARG A 49 -15.31 -3.95 42.61
CA ARG A 49 -13.99 -3.79 41.96
C ARG A 49 -12.92 -3.26 42.91
N SER A 50 -13.25 -3.15 44.19
CA SER A 50 -12.37 -2.78 45.28
C SER A 50 -12.34 -3.87 46.35
N LEU A 51 -11.25 -3.90 47.12
CA LEU A 51 -11.11 -4.83 48.24
C LEU A 51 -12.25 -4.64 49.24
N ILE A 52 -12.88 -5.75 49.61
CA ILE A 52 -13.87 -5.79 50.69
C ILE A 52 -13.10 -6.03 51.98
N THR A 53 -13.22 -5.11 52.95
CA THR A 53 -12.44 -5.19 54.18
C THR A 53 -13.01 -6.22 55.16
N ASP A 54 -12.17 -6.72 56.07
CA ASP A 54 -12.61 -7.63 57.13
C ASP A 54 -13.66 -6.97 58.04
N ASP A 55 -13.58 -5.65 58.24
CA ASP A 55 -14.59 -4.88 58.99
C ASP A 55 -15.95 -4.84 58.26
N GLU A 56 -15.95 -4.66 56.94
CA GLU A 56 -17.17 -4.68 56.13
C GLU A 56 -17.84 -6.06 56.18
N ILE A 57 -17.05 -7.12 56.05
CA ILE A 57 -17.57 -8.48 56.16
C ILE A 57 -18.08 -8.77 57.58
N SER A 58 -17.32 -8.35 58.60
CA SER A 58 -17.66 -8.58 60.01
C SER A 58 -18.93 -7.83 60.38
N GLY A 59 -19.12 -6.60 59.89
CA GLY A 59 -20.34 -5.83 60.08
C GLY A 59 -21.57 -6.51 59.47
N VAL A 60 -21.43 -7.10 58.27
CA VAL A 60 -22.49 -7.90 57.65
C VAL A 60 -22.74 -9.17 58.48
N LEU A 61 -21.72 -9.95 58.79
CA LEU A 61 -21.87 -11.21 59.53
C LEU A 61 -22.43 -11.00 60.94
N LEU A 62 -22.02 -9.94 61.67
CA LEU A 62 -22.57 -9.59 62.98
C LEU A 62 -24.07 -9.29 62.93
N LYS A 63 -24.51 -8.52 61.92
CA LYS A 63 -25.93 -8.19 61.72
C LYS A 63 -26.81 -9.43 61.53
N TYR A 64 -26.24 -10.52 61.03
CA TYR A 64 -26.97 -11.75 60.76
C TYR A 64 -26.63 -12.90 61.72
N ASN A 65 -25.51 -12.87 62.46
CA ASN A 65 -25.13 -13.92 63.41
C ASN A 65 -26.09 -14.05 64.59
N ASP A 66 -26.76 -12.97 64.99
CA ASP A 66 -27.81 -13.02 66.00
C ASP A 66 -28.84 -14.09 65.63
N LEU A 67 -29.33 -14.11 64.39
CA LEU A 67 -30.29 -15.12 63.90
C LEU A 67 -29.68 -16.54 63.83
N LYS A 68 -28.38 -16.67 63.53
CA LYS A 68 -27.69 -17.97 63.42
C LYS A 68 -27.67 -18.72 64.75
N GLN A 69 -27.34 -18.03 65.86
CA GLN A 69 -27.37 -18.62 67.21
C GLN A 69 -28.78 -19.11 67.60
N TYR A 70 -29.84 -18.41 67.16
CA TYR A 70 -31.21 -18.84 67.40
C TYR A 70 -31.68 -19.96 66.48
N ILE A 71 -31.11 -20.09 65.27
CA ILE A 71 -31.45 -21.11 64.28
C ILE A 71 -30.77 -22.46 64.59
N ASP A 72 -29.55 -22.45 65.12
CA ASP A 72 -28.77 -23.66 65.44
C ASP A 72 -29.17 -24.33 66.76
N GLY A 73 -29.88 -23.63 67.64
CA GLY A 73 -30.53 -24.23 68.80
C GLY A 73 -31.57 -25.27 68.35
N ASN A 74 -31.41 -26.53 68.77
CA ASN A 74 -32.36 -27.63 68.53
C ASN A 74 -33.73 -27.45 69.24
N ASN A 75 -34.16 -26.23 69.55
CA ASN A 75 -35.39 -25.96 70.29
C ASN A 75 -36.62 -25.88 69.37
N VAL A 76 -36.96 -27.00 68.71
CA VAL A 76 -38.37 -27.24 68.36
C VAL A 76 -39.15 -27.81 69.56
N ALA A 77 -38.48 -28.08 70.69
CA ALA A 77 -39.14 -28.43 71.94
C ALA A 77 -38.22 -28.12 73.13
N ASN A 78 -38.36 -26.93 73.74
CA ASN A 78 -38.23 -26.71 75.19
C ASN A 78 -38.39 -25.21 75.54
N VAL A 79 -39.09 -24.95 76.64
CA VAL A 79 -39.55 -23.63 77.10
C VAL A 79 -38.72 -23.17 78.30
N ASP A 80 -38.34 -21.90 78.32
CA ASP A 80 -38.09 -21.11 79.54
C ASP A 80 -38.70 -19.71 79.35
N GLU A 81 -39.32 -19.15 80.40
CA GLU A 81 -40.22 -18.00 80.42
C GLU A 81 -39.54 -16.63 80.19
N GLN A 82 -38.24 -16.59 79.89
CA GLN A 82 -37.51 -15.32 79.73
C GLN A 82 -36.67 -15.18 78.46
N SER A 83 -36.77 -16.10 77.49
CA SER A 83 -36.01 -16.02 76.23
C SER A 83 -36.93 -15.87 75.01
N ARG A 84 -36.48 -15.12 73.98
CA ARG A 84 -37.18 -14.94 72.69
C ARG A 84 -37.29 -16.30 71.97
N SER A 85 -38.30 -17.09 72.32
CA SER A 85 -38.51 -18.45 71.82
C SER A 85 -39.17 -18.49 70.44
N PHE A 86 -38.59 -19.25 69.51
CA PHE A 86 -39.22 -19.66 68.26
C PHE A 86 -39.83 -21.08 68.42
N PHE A 87 -41.10 -21.20 68.05
CA PHE A 87 -41.91 -22.43 67.97
C PHE A 87 -42.28 -23.15 69.28
N ILE A 88 -43.43 -22.79 69.86
CA ILE A 88 -44.24 -23.74 70.64
C ILE A 88 -45.59 -23.86 69.93
N ALA A 89 -45.84 -25.01 69.31
CA ALA A 89 -47.19 -25.34 68.86
C ALA A 89 -48.02 -25.82 70.05
N ARG A 90 -49.24 -25.29 70.20
CA ARG A 90 -50.24 -25.92 71.07
C ARG A 90 -50.54 -27.32 70.51
N SER A 91 -50.62 -28.33 71.35
CA SER A 91 -50.67 -29.78 71.02
C SER A 91 -51.57 -30.17 69.84
N GLY A 92 -52.67 -29.47 69.59
CA GLY A 92 -53.58 -29.72 68.45
C GLY A 92 -53.12 -29.20 67.07
N ALA A 93 -52.17 -28.26 66.98
CA ALA A 93 -51.73 -27.67 65.71
C ALA A 93 -50.67 -28.51 64.96
N ILE A 94 -49.90 -29.31 65.72
CA ILE A 94 -48.75 -30.10 65.23
C ILE A 94 -49.17 -31.15 64.20
N ALA A 95 -50.40 -31.68 64.31
CA ALA A 95 -50.94 -32.69 63.41
C ALA A 95 -51.64 -32.12 62.16
N SER A 96 -51.72 -30.79 62.01
CA SER A 96 -52.39 -30.18 60.85
C SER A 96 -51.48 -30.15 59.61
N LYS A 97 -52.05 -30.44 58.43
CA LYS A 97 -51.33 -30.45 57.14
C LYS A 97 -50.64 -29.12 56.83
N GLU A 98 -51.32 -28.00 57.12
CA GLU A 98 -50.81 -26.63 56.89
C GLU A 98 -49.57 -26.34 57.76
N TYR A 99 -49.59 -26.74 59.04
CA TYR A 99 -48.45 -26.56 59.94
C TYR A 99 -47.25 -27.43 59.54
N LEU A 100 -47.49 -28.67 59.10
CA LEU A 100 -46.44 -29.57 58.61
C LEU A 100 -45.77 -29.03 57.34
N GLU A 101 -46.53 -28.41 56.44
CA GLU A 101 -46.03 -27.77 55.23
C GLU A 101 -45.19 -26.52 55.54
N LEU A 102 -45.65 -25.68 56.46
CA LEU A 102 -44.87 -24.54 56.97
C LEU A 102 -43.56 -24.99 57.65
N THR A 103 -43.60 -26.11 58.38
CA THR A 103 -42.40 -26.69 59.01
C THR A 103 -41.38 -27.15 57.97
N LYS A 104 -41.84 -27.83 56.90
CA LYS A 104 -40.97 -28.21 55.76
C LYS A 104 -40.36 -26.98 55.07
N ARG A 105 -41.17 -25.93 54.86
CA ARG A 105 -40.70 -24.66 54.27
C ARG A 105 -39.66 -23.99 55.15
N TYR A 106 -39.87 -23.95 56.47
CA TYR A 106 -38.90 -23.44 57.44
C TYR A 106 -37.57 -24.22 57.42
N GLN A 107 -37.61 -25.56 57.44
CA GLN A 107 -36.39 -26.38 57.38
C GLN A 107 -35.58 -26.13 56.10
N LYS A 108 -36.26 -26.00 54.95
CA LYS A 108 -35.62 -25.63 53.68
C LYS A 108 -34.98 -24.24 53.76
N LEU A 109 -35.66 -23.27 54.38
CA LEU A 109 -35.15 -21.91 54.54
C LEU A 109 -33.96 -21.83 55.49
N LYS A 110 -33.96 -22.62 56.56
CA LYS A 110 -32.82 -22.76 57.47
C LYS A 110 -31.57 -23.21 56.70
N GLY A 111 -31.69 -24.26 55.88
CA GLY A 111 -30.60 -24.70 55.01
C GLY A 111 -30.14 -23.62 54.01
N ASN A 112 -31.10 -22.92 53.40
CA ASN A 112 -30.81 -21.82 52.47
C ASN A 112 -30.10 -20.63 53.15
N TYR A 113 -30.44 -20.34 54.40
CA TYR A 113 -29.86 -19.26 55.18
C TYR A 113 -28.39 -19.52 55.51
N VAL A 114 -28.07 -20.71 56.03
CA VAL A 114 -26.68 -21.13 56.29
C VAL A 114 -25.86 -21.10 55.00
N THR A 115 -26.43 -21.63 53.91
CA THR A 115 -25.79 -21.59 52.58
C THR A 115 -25.55 -20.16 52.10
N ALA A 116 -26.51 -19.25 52.30
CA ALA A 116 -26.38 -17.85 51.89
C ALA A 116 -25.27 -17.12 52.67
N LEU A 117 -25.13 -17.38 53.98
CA LEU A 117 -24.03 -16.83 54.78
C LEU A 117 -22.66 -17.33 54.30
N THR A 118 -22.50 -18.64 54.10
CA THR A 118 -21.25 -19.22 53.56
C THR A 118 -20.93 -18.68 52.17
N ASN A 119 -21.96 -18.41 51.35
CA ASN A 119 -21.75 -17.83 50.02
C ASN A 119 -21.26 -16.37 50.08
N ILE A 120 -21.59 -15.59 51.12
CA ILE A 120 -21.05 -14.23 51.31
C ILE A 120 -19.55 -14.30 51.58
N GLU A 121 -19.12 -15.16 52.50
CA GLU A 121 -17.70 -15.37 52.82
C GLU A 121 -16.91 -15.85 51.59
N LYS A 122 -17.47 -16.82 50.84
CA LYS A 122 -16.87 -17.29 49.58
C LYS A 122 -16.80 -16.19 48.53
N ALA A 123 -17.85 -15.39 48.38
CA ALA A 123 -17.89 -14.30 47.40
C ALA A 123 -16.87 -13.20 47.75
N HIS A 124 -16.72 -12.86 49.03
CA HIS A 124 -15.67 -11.96 49.51
C HIS A 124 -14.28 -12.47 49.17
N PHE A 125 -13.96 -13.71 49.58
CA PHE A 125 -12.63 -14.26 49.40
C PHE A 125 -12.27 -14.36 47.90
N ALA A 126 -13.20 -14.91 47.10
CA ALA A 126 -13.01 -15.02 45.66
C ALA A 126 -12.86 -13.65 45.00
N GLN A 127 -13.68 -12.66 45.39
CA GLN A 127 -13.59 -11.33 44.79
C GLN A 127 -12.29 -10.60 45.16
N ASN A 128 -11.87 -10.67 46.43
CA ASN A 128 -10.62 -10.06 46.86
C ASN A 128 -9.42 -10.66 46.12
N GLN A 129 -9.39 -11.98 45.90
CA GLN A 129 -8.36 -12.61 45.08
C GLN A 129 -8.33 -12.06 43.64
N VAL A 130 -9.49 -11.89 43.01
CA VAL A 130 -9.58 -11.32 41.65
C VAL A 130 -9.10 -9.87 41.64
N VAL A 131 -9.53 -9.06 42.61
CA VAL A 131 -9.09 -7.65 42.74
C VAL A 131 -7.57 -7.57 42.95
N GLU A 132 -6.99 -8.42 43.80
CA GLU A 132 -5.54 -8.48 44.04
C GLU A 132 -4.78 -8.85 42.76
N GLN A 133 -5.26 -9.85 42.01
CA GLN A 133 -4.64 -10.25 40.74
C GLN A 133 -4.60 -9.09 39.75
N HIS A 134 -5.71 -8.38 39.54
CA HIS A 134 -5.74 -7.21 38.67
C HIS A 134 -4.92 -6.04 39.22
N THR A 135 -4.84 -5.86 40.54
CA THR A 135 -4.00 -4.83 41.17
C THR A 135 -2.50 -5.08 40.93
N VAL A 136 -2.08 -6.35 40.97
CA VAL A 136 -0.72 -6.75 40.59
C VAL A 136 -0.43 -6.41 39.13
N GLN A 137 -1.38 -6.69 38.22
CA GLN A 137 -1.25 -6.34 36.80
C GLN A 137 -1.17 -4.82 36.58
N ALA A 138 -2.01 -4.04 37.26
CA ALA A 138 -1.95 -2.57 37.24
C ALA A 138 -0.56 -2.05 37.68
N THR A 139 -0.01 -2.63 38.75
CA THR A 139 1.36 -2.30 39.21
C THR A 139 2.43 -2.69 38.19
N GLN A 140 2.28 -3.83 37.51
CA GLN A 140 3.20 -4.25 36.44
C GLN A 140 3.15 -3.33 35.23
N PHE A 141 1.97 -2.85 34.83
CA PHE A 141 1.83 -1.84 33.78
C PHE A 141 2.60 -0.57 34.15
N LEU A 142 2.38 -0.03 35.36
CA LEU A 142 3.07 1.18 35.80
C LEU A 142 4.60 1.01 35.84
N LYS A 143 5.09 -0.18 36.24
CA LYS A 143 6.52 -0.50 36.17
C LYS A 143 7.05 -0.47 34.73
N LYS A 144 6.31 -1.05 33.76
CA LYS A 144 6.69 -1.01 32.34
C LYS A 144 6.68 0.41 31.78
N VAL A 145 5.64 1.20 32.07
CA VAL A 145 5.57 2.62 31.67
C VAL A 145 6.74 3.41 32.23
N ASN A 146 7.04 3.26 33.52
CA ASN A 146 8.16 3.95 34.16
C ASN A 146 9.51 3.52 33.56
N LEU A 147 9.68 2.25 33.20
CA LEU A 147 10.88 1.78 32.49
C LEU A 147 11.01 2.43 31.11
N TYR A 148 9.92 2.50 30.34
CA TYR A 148 9.95 3.09 29.00
C TYR A 148 10.18 4.60 29.03
N ARG A 149 9.64 5.32 30.02
CA ARG A 149 9.83 6.78 30.20
C ARG A 149 11.28 7.17 30.57
N GLN A 150 12.13 6.24 30.98
CA GLN A 150 13.54 6.55 31.28
C GLN A 150 14.35 6.95 30.05
N ASP A 151 13.85 6.62 28.85
CA ASP A 151 14.42 7.03 27.57
C ASP A 151 13.30 7.53 26.65
N TYR A 152 13.61 7.82 25.38
CA TYR A 152 12.59 8.11 24.37
C TYR A 152 11.56 6.97 24.28
N PHE A 153 10.29 7.28 24.56
CA PHE A 153 9.21 6.31 24.57
C PHE A 153 8.67 6.15 23.14
N VAL A 154 9.18 5.12 22.47
CA VAL A 154 8.78 4.70 21.11
C VAL A 154 7.27 4.36 21.04
N HIS A 155 6.57 4.92 20.05
CA HIS A 155 5.11 4.83 19.95
C HIS A 155 4.61 3.39 19.69
N SER A 156 5.35 2.57 18.94
CA SER A 156 5.02 1.16 18.68
C SER A 156 4.87 0.30 19.93
N ARG A 157 5.39 0.75 21.08
CA ARG A 157 5.25 0.06 22.37
C ARG A 157 3.87 0.25 23.00
N ILE A 158 3.09 1.26 22.58
CA ILE A 158 1.80 1.60 23.20
C ILE A 158 0.79 0.49 22.99
N GLN A 159 0.56 0.07 21.74
CA GLN A 159 -0.50 -0.90 21.45
C GLN A 159 -0.26 -2.27 22.09
N PRO A 160 0.93 -2.91 21.97
CA PRO A 160 1.22 -4.16 22.67
C PRO A 160 1.12 -4.03 24.20
N LEU A 161 1.47 -2.86 24.74
CA LEU A 161 1.32 -2.57 26.16
C LEU A 161 -0.17 -2.51 26.54
N LYS A 162 -1.00 -1.76 25.81
CA LYS A 162 -2.46 -1.72 26.04
C LYS A 162 -3.07 -3.12 25.97
N GLU A 163 -2.81 -3.87 24.90
CA GLU A 163 -3.33 -5.22 24.72
C GLU A 163 -2.97 -6.16 25.88
N SER A 164 -1.73 -6.09 26.38
CA SER A 164 -1.27 -6.90 27.51
C SER A 164 -2.04 -6.64 28.82
N PHE A 165 -2.67 -5.48 28.99
CA PHE A 165 -3.32 -5.06 30.23
C PHE A 165 -4.82 -4.72 30.06
N LEU A 166 -5.40 -4.97 28.88
CA LEU A 166 -6.78 -4.64 28.53
C LEU A 166 -7.80 -5.27 29.50
N GLU A 167 -7.60 -6.52 29.90
CA GLU A 167 -8.51 -7.20 30.84
C GLU A 167 -8.56 -6.49 32.20
N SER A 168 -7.40 -6.10 32.73
CA SER A 168 -7.31 -5.40 34.01
C SER A 168 -7.83 -3.97 33.93
N PHE A 169 -7.61 -3.28 32.80
CA PHE A 169 -8.24 -1.99 32.54
C PHE A 169 -9.77 -2.10 32.53
N ASN A 170 -10.31 -3.06 31.78
CA ASN A 170 -11.75 -3.31 31.69
C ASN A 170 -12.37 -3.67 33.05
N PHE A 171 -11.61 -4.36 33.91
CA PHE A 171 -12.04 -4.69 35.27
C PHE A 171 -12.25 -3.43 36.14
N PHE A 172 -11.35 -2.45 36.06
CA PHE A 172 -11.37 -1.26 36.93
C PHE A 172 -12.14 -0.05 36.36
N GLN A 173 -12.15 0.16 35.05
CA GLN A 173 -12.67 1.38 34.41
C GLN A 173 -14.12 1.74 34.77
N GLY A 174 -14.96 0.73 35.06
CA GLY A 174 -16.39 0.94 35.33
C GLY A 174 -16.68 1.55 36.71
N ASN A 175 -15.74 1.50 37.66
CA ASN A 175 -15.97 1.91 39.06
C ASN A 175 -14.75 2.64 39.66
N VAL A 176 -14.05 3.47 38.87
CA VAL A 176 -12.83 4.16 39.31
C VAL A 176 -13.02 4.98 40.59
N ALA A 177 -14.22 5.55 40.79
CA ALA A 177 -14.57 6.32 41.98
C ALA A 177 -14.48 5.50 43.29
N ASP A 178 -14.79 4.19 43.23
CA ASP A 178 -14.83 3.30 44.40
C ASP A 178 -13.47 2.66 44.72
N ILE A 179 -12.48 2.87 43.86
CA ILE A 179 -11.13 2.38 44.06
C ILE A 179 -10.43 3.30 45.07
N LYS A 180 -9.88 2.73 46.14
CA LYS A 180 -9.10 3.50 47.14
C LYS A 180 -7.59 3.49 46.84
N ASP A 181 -7.12 2.49 46.10
CA ASP A 181 -5.71 2.35 45.75
C ASP A 181 -5.29 3.40 44.71
N GLY A 182 -4.33 4.25 45.08
CA GLY A 182 -3.81 5.31 44.21
C GLY A 182 -3.10 4.76 42.97
N SER A 183 -2.40 3.63 43.09
CA SER A 183 -1.70 3.02 41.96
C SER A 183 -2.67 2.51 40.89
N VAL A 184 -3.81 1.93 41.30
CA VAL A 184 -4.85 1.49 40.37
C VAL A 184 -5.51 2.69 39.66
N LYS A 185 -5.72 3.81 40.36
CA LYS A 185 -6.20 5.04 39.72
C LYS A 185 -5.22 5.56 38.68
N THR A 186 -3.93 5.63 39.02
CA THR A 186 -2.88 6.04 38.08
C THR A 186 -2.80 5.08 36.88
N PHE A 187 -2.95 3.77 37.12
CA PHE A 187 -3.01 2.78 36.04
C PHE A 187 -4.16 3.07 35.06
N VAL A 188 -5.38 3.27 35.57
CA VAL A 188 -6.54 3.54 34.70
C VAL A 188 -6.35 4.83 33.91
N ASP A 189 -5.89 5.90 34.56
CA ASP A 189 -5.64 7.18 33.92
C ASP A 189 -4.54 7.10 32.84
N TYR A 190 -3.41 6.47 33.17
CA TYR A 190 -2.31 6.28 32.22
C TYR A 190 -2.71 5.37 31.07
N TYR A 191 -3.49 4.32 31.32
CA TYR A 191 -3.93 3.42 30.25
C TYR A 191 -4.87 4.14 29.27
N ASP A 192 -5.83 4.90 29.78
CA ASP A 192 -6.82 5.63 28.98
C ASP A 192 -6.17 6.72 28.13
N GLN A 193 -5.22 7.46 28.70
CA GLN A 193 -4.58 8.61 28.08
C GLN A 193 -3.12 8.37 27.66
N LEU A 194 -2.72 7.11 27.47
CA LEU A 194 -1.31 6.74 27.31
C LEU A 194 -0.61 7.51 26.19
N ASP A 195 -1.28 7.69 25.05
CA ASP A 195 -0.75 8.38 23.88
C ASP A 195 -0.35 9.83 24.20
N ARG A 196 -1.24 10.58 24.88
CA ARG A 196 -0.97 11.96 25.31
C ARG A 196 0.17 12.05 26.32
N TYR A 197 0.23 11.09 27.24
CA TYR A 197 1.31 11.04 28.21
C TYR A 197 2.66 10.76 27.54
N VAL A 198 2.70 9.84 26.57
CA VAL A 198 3.90 9.54 25.78
C VAL A 198 4.37 10.77 25.00
N GLU A 199 3.47 11.51 24.34
CA GLU A 199 3.81 12.78 23.68
C GLU A 199 4.43 13.80 24.65
N SER A 200 3.83 13.98 25.83
CA SER A 200 4.34 14.88 26.87
C SER A 200 5.72 14.45 27.36
N TRP A 201 5.90 13.16 27.65
CA TRP A 201 7.17 12.62 28.14
C TRP A 201 8.28 12.68 27.09
N ASN A 202 7.96 12.42 25.82
CA ASN A 202 8.92 12.55 24.72
C ASN A 202 9.31 14.02 24.50
N THR A 203 8.36 14.96 24.65
CA THR A 203 8.66 16.40 24.61
C THR A 203 9.60 16.81 25.75
N GLU A 204 9.31 16.39 26.98
CA GLU A 204 10.19 16.60 28.14
C GLU A 204 11.59 16.02 27.92
N TYR A 205 11.64 14.78 27.43
CA TYR A 205 12.89 14.08 27.10
C TYR A 205 13.71 14.85 26.07
N ILE A 206 13.08 15.31 24.99
CA ILE A 206 13.75 16.09 23.95
C ILE A 206 14.36 17.35 24.56
N GLN A 207 13.58 18.13 25.30
CA GLN A 207 14.09 19.37 25.92
C GLN A 207 15.26 19.10 26.88
N ASP A 208 15.18 18.05 27.69
CA ASP A 208 16.25 17.63 28.58
C ASP A 208 17.54 17.26 27.82
N GLN A 209 17.43 16.49 26.73
CA GLN A 209 18.57 16.13 25.88
C GLN A 209 19.17 17.34 25.16
N LEU A 210 18.33 18.27 24.66
CA LEU A 210 18.78 19.52 24.03
C LEU A 210 19.64 20.37 24.98
N LEU A 211 19.28 20.39 26.27
CA LEU A 211 20.04 21.09 27.30
C LEU A 211 21.33 20.34 27.70
N LYS A 212 21.25 19.02 27.89
CA LYS A 212 22.40 18.20 28.31
C LYS A 212 23.49 18.13 27.24
N GLN A 213 23.11 18.08 25.96
CA GLN A 213 24.03 17.81 24.85
C GLN A 213 24.40 19.08 24.05
N GLN A 214 24.30 20.27 24.65
CA GLN A 214 24.62 21.54 23.97
C GLN A 214 26.04 21.57 23.36
N GLN A 215 27.03 21.03 24.08
CA GLN A 215 28.42 20.98 23.59
C GLN A 215 28.54 20.19 22.28
N LEU A 216 27.87 19.03 22.20
CA LEU A 216 27.81 18.21 21.01
C LEU A 216 27.11 18.97 19.86
N PHE A 217 25.93 19.54 20.15
CA PHE A 217 25.10 20.18 19.12
C PHE A 217 25.63 21.51 18.60
N ASN A 218 26.46 22.21 19.39
CA ASN A 218 27.12 23.44 18.96
C ASN A 218 28.33 23.17 18.05
N ASN A 219 28.78 21.92 17.93
CA ASN A 219 29.92 21.57 17.09
C ASN A 219 29.83 20.14 16.52
N ILE A 220 29.16 20.01 15.38
CA ILE A 220 29.22 18.86 14.48
C ILE A 220 30.02 19.28 13.25
N ASP A 221 31.25 18.79 13.09
CA ASP A 221 32.12 19.15 11.96
C ASP A 221 32.29 20.68 11.82
N GLY A 222 32.60 21.35 12.94
CA GLY A 222 32.80 22.81 12.97
C GLY A 222 31.53 23.64 12.75
N LYS A 223 30.34 23.01 12.74
CA LYS A 223 29.05 23.68 12.54
C LYS A 223 28.11 23.42 13.71
N ALA A 224 27.34 24.43 14.09
CA ALA A 224 26.26 24.28 15.06
C ALA A 224 25.00 23.79 14.35
N LEU A 225 24.31 22.83 14.95
CA LEU A 225 22.97 22.42 14.53
C LEU A 225 21.95 23.48 14.94
N ASP A 226 20.98 23.76 14.07
CA ASP A 226 19.80 24.56 14.42
C ASP A 226 18.83 23.76 15.32
N GLN A 227 17.76 24.40 15.80
CA GLN A 227 16.83 23.77 16.72
C GLN A 227 16.11 22.55 16.12
N GLN A 228 15.70 22.61 14.85
CA GLN A 228 14.97 21.52 14.20
C GLN A 228 15.89 20.32 13.94
N GLN A 229 17.12 20.58 13.50
CA GLN A 229 18.14 19.56 13.34
C GLN A 229 18.45 18.85 14.66
N ARG A 230 18.54 19.60 15.78
CA ARG A 230 18.78 18.99 17.10
C ARG A 230 17.60 18.13 17.54
N ILE A 231 16.36 18.59 17.32
CA ILE A 231 15.16 17.79 17.60
C ILE A 231 15.21 16.49 16.80
N ALA A 232 15.48 16.56 15.49
CA ALA A 232 15.61 15.38 14.63
C ALA A 232 16.73 14.41 15.09
N VAL A 233 17.84 14.95 15.62
CA VAL A 233 18.94 14.14 16.20
C VAL A 233 18.51 13.42 17.48
N VAL A 234 17.71 14.05 18.34
CA VAL A 234 17.30 13.46 19.62
C VAL A 234 16.11 12.51 19.46
N THR A 235 15.17 12.82 18.57
CA THR A 235 14.00 11.97 18.29
C THR A 235 14.44 10.55 17.93
N ASP A 236 13.88 9.55 18.61
CA ASP A 236 14.32 8.15 18.52
C ASP A 236 13.13 7.19 18.33
N GLU A 237 12.18 7.59 17.50
CA GLU A 237 11.05 6.74 17.08
C GLU A 237 11.49 5.60 16.15
N ASP A 238 10.67 4.58 15.95
CA ASP A 238 11.03 3.41 15.13
C ASP A 238 11.29 3.74 13.67
N ASN A 239 10.52 4.65 13.07
CA ASN A 239 10.75 5.14 11.72
C ASN A 239 10.63 6.66 11.71
N ASN A 240 11.62 7.36 11.18
CA ASN A 240 11.64 8.82 11.14
C ASN A 240 11.88 9.28 9.71
N LEU A 241 11.00 10.11 9.17
CA LEU A 241 11.23 10.83 7.94
C LEU A 241 11.48 12.31 8.27
N VAL A 242 12.67 12.77 7.94
CA VAL A 242 13.08 14.17 8.10
C VAL A 242 12.99 14.86 6.75
N LEU A 243 12.00 15.74 6.63
CA LEU A 243 11.82 16.60 5.47
C LEU A 243 12.84 17.72 5.53
N ALA A 244 13.64 17.88 4.50
CA ALA A 244 14.79 18.75 4.56
C ALA A 244 15.07 19.34 3.19
N GLY A 245 14.73 20.61 2.99
CA GLY A 245 14.90 21.31 1.71
C GLY A 245 16.35 21.42 1.25
N ALA A 246 16.57 21.88 0.01
CA ALA A 246 17.89 22.22 -0.50
C ALA A 246 18.68 23.11 0.48
N GLY A 247 19.90 22.71 0.87
CA GLY A 247 20.76 23.52 1.74
C GLY A 247 20.37 23.57 3.22
N SER A 248 19.29 22.89 3.64
CA SER A 248 18.84 22.76 5.06
C SER A 248 19.80 21.95 5.96
N GLY A 249 20.87 21.39 5.40
CA GLY A 249 21.86 20.63 6.16
C GLY A 249 21.52 19.15 6.36
N LYS A 250 20.80 18.49 5.45
CA LYS A 250 20.48 17.02 5.48
C LYS A 250 21.63 16.15 6.02
N THR A 251 22.77 16.20 5.35
CA THR A 251 23.96 15.41 5.70
C THR A 251 24.55 15.83 7.05
N LEU A 252 24.41 17.10 7.46
CA LEU A 252 24.84 17.57 8.78
C LEU A 252 23.96 16.98 9.88
N THR A 253 22.64 16.96 9.69
CA THR A 253 21.68 16.31 10.61
C THR A 253 21.98 14.82 10.78
N ILE A 254 22.18 14.08 9.69
CA ILE A 254 22.57 12.66 9.74
C ILE A 254 23.88 12.48 10.51
N SER A 255 24.88 13.30 10.23
CA SER A 255 26.18 13.21 10.92
C SER A 255 26.05 13.49 12.42
N GLY A 256 25.22 14.47 12.78
CA GLY A 256 24.87 14.77 14.17
C GLY A 256 24.16 13.60 14.86
N LYS A 257 23.22 12.94 14.16
CA LYS A 257 22.51 11.76 14.68
C LYS A 257 23.48 10.60 14.91
N VAL A 258 24.34 10.29 13.96
CA VAL A 258 25.36 9.23 14.11
C VAL A 258 26.24 9.50 15.32
N LYS A 259 26.74 10.73 15.47
CA LYS A 259 27.58 11.09 16.62
C LYS A 259 26.82 11.00 17.94
N TYR A 260 25.57 11.45 17.99
CA TYR A 260 24.71 11.31 19.18
C TYR A 260 24.49 9.84 19.55
N LEU A 261 24.22 8.96 18.57
CA LEU A 261 24.01 7.54 18.84
C LEU A 261 25.28 6.85 19.38
N VAL A 262 26.45 7.18 18.86
CA VAL A 262 27.70 6.57 19.31
C VAL A 262 28.15 7.15 20.65
N ASP A 263 28.26 8.48 20.76
CA ASP A 263 28.87 9.13 21.93
C ASP A 263 27.92 9.19 23.13
N VAL A 264 26.60 9.35 22.89
CA VAL A 264 25.61 9.56 23.96
C VAL A 264 24.82 8.28 24.24
N LYS A 265 24.35 7.58 23.19
CA LYS A 265 23.57 6.34 23.36
C LYS A 265 24.42 5.08 23.46
N GLY A 266 25.73 5.15 23.21
CA GLY A 266 26.65 4.02 23.31
C GLY A 266 26.39 2.92 22.28
N ILE A 267 25.79 3.26 21.14
CA ILE A 267 25.54 2.32 20.04
C ILE A 267 26.87 2.01 19.34
N SER A 268 27.15 0.73 19.10
CA SER A 268 28.37 0.36 18.39
C SER A 268 28.28 0.86 16.93
N PRO A 269 29.34 1.45 16.37
CA PRO A 269 29.38 1.85 14.96
C PRO A 269 29.00 0.73 13.97
N SER A 270 29.26 -0.53 14.32
CA SER A 270 28.88 -1.70 13.50
C SER A 270 27.38 -1.98 13.49
N GLU A 271 26.63 -1.48 14.47
CA GLU A 271 25.18 -1.61 14.59
C GLU A 271 24.43 -0.49 13.83
N ILE A 272 25.15 0.39 13.12
CA ILE A 272 24.59 1.48 12.32
C ILE A 272 24.84 1.20 10.84
N LEU A 273 23.77 1.02 10.07
CA LEU A 273 23.81 0.96 8.61
C LEU A 273 23.54 2.35 8.04
N LEU A 274 24.57 3.01 7.51
CA LEU A 274 24.43 4.33 6.90
C LEU A 274 24.56 4.26 5.38
N ILE A 275 23.53 4.74 4.68
CA ILE A 275 23.39 4.63 3.23
C ILE A 275 23.24 6.00 2.58
N SER A 276 23.93 6.17 1.46
CA SER A 276 23.78 7.32 0.57
C SER A 276 23.67 6.86 -0.89
N PHE A 277 22.95 7.61 -1.73
CA PHE A 277 22.61 7.16 -3.09
C PHE A 277 23.80 7.14 -4.05
N THR A 278 24.63 8.19 -4.03
CA THR A 278 25.75 8.32 -4.97
C THR A 278 27.07 7.96 -4.30
N ARG A 279 28.05 7.50 -5.10
CA ARG A 279 29.42 7.27 -4.59
C ARG A 279 30.03 8.56 -4.04
N LYS A 280 29.75 9.70 -4.68
CA LYS A 280 30.23 11.02 -4.24
C LYS A 280 29.66 11.37 -2.86
N SER A 281 28.34 11.32 -2.70
CA SER A 281 27.65 11.60 -1.44
C SER A 281 28.08 10.64 -0.33
N ALA A 282 28.24 9.34 -0.63
CA ALA A 282 28.74 8.36 0.33
C ALA A 282 30.18 8.67 0.80
N ASN A 283 31.07 9.08 -0.12
CA ASN A 283 32.45 9.43 0.22
C ASN A 283 32.53 10.72 1.04
N GLU A 284 31.78 11.76 0.67
CA GLU A 284 31.71 13.02 1.41
C GLU A 284 31.19 12.81 2.83
N MET A 285 30.16 11.96 2.98
CA MET A 285 29.61 11.59 4.29
C MET A 285 30.59 10.75 5.11
N ALA A 286 31.31 9.81 4.48
CA ALA A 286 32.34 9.02 5.14
C ALA A 286 33.50 9.89 5.63
N GLU A 287 33.96 10.85 4.84
CA GLU A 287 34.99 11.82 5.23
C GLU A 287 34.54 12.66 6.42
N ARG A 288 33.28 13.10 6.44
CA ARG A 288 32.71 13.84 7.57
C ARG A 288 32.66 12.98 8.84
N ILE A 289 32.06 11.80 8.77
CA ILE A 289 31.80 10.97 9.96
C ILE A 289 33.09 10.35 10.49
N LYS A 290 33.88 9.70 9.65
CA LYS A 290 35.12 9.05 10.06
C LYS A 290 36.28 10.04 10.19
N GLY A 291 36.42 10.96 9.24
CA GLY A 291 37.56 11.86 9.20
C GLY A 291 37.46 13.01 10.20
N LYS A 292 36.27 13.59 10.38
CA LYS A 292 36.11 14.81 11.19
C LYS A 292 35.41 14.61 12.51
N LEU A 293 34.45 13.67 12.59
CA LEU A 293 33.75 13.35 13.84
C LEU A 293 34.41 12.21 14.62
N ASP A 294 35.41 11.54 14.03
CA ASP A 294 36.13 10.38 14.56
C ASP A 294 35.21 9.20 14.95
N VAL A 295 34.16 8.99 14.14
CA VAL A 295 33.20 7.90 14.33
C VAL A 295 33.41 6.84 13.24
N PRO A 296 33.78 5.58 13.57
CA PRO A 296 34.12 4.58 12.57
C PRO A 296 32.88 3.85 12.01
N VAL A 297 31.87 4.59 11.56
CA VAL A 297 30.70 4.04 10.86
C VAL A 297 30.99 3.93 9.37
N ASP A 298 30.65 2.77 8.78
CA ASP A 298 30.77 2.56 7.35
C ASP A 298 29.60 3.17 6.58
N VAL A 299 29.91 4.13 5.69
CA VAL A 299 28.93 4.64 4.71
C VAL A 299 28.97 3.78 3.46
N LYS A 300 27.79 3.31 3.02
CA LYS A 300 27.64 2.46 1.84
C LYS A 300 26.69 3.10 0.83
N THR A 301 26.93 2.80 -0.45
CA THR A 301 25.86 2.93 -1.45
C THR A 301 25.02 1.67 -1.46
N PHE A 302 23.79 1.73 -2.01
CA PHE A 302 22.97 0.53 -2.20
C PHE A 302 23.71 -0.57 -2.96
N HIS A 303 24.45 -0.22 -4.01
CA HIS A 303 25.25 -1.20 -4.76
C HIS A 303 26.38 -1.81 -3.93
N LYS A 304 27.07 -1.01 -3.10
CA LYS A 304 28.12 -1.53 -2.21
C LYS A 304 27.54 -2.46 -1.14
N LEU A 305 26.35 -2.13 -0.63
CA LEU A 305 25.61 -3.01 0.29
C LEU A 305 25.22 -4.32 -0.40
N GLY A 306 24.55 -4.25 -1.56
CA GLY A 306 24.11 -5.43 -2.31
C GLY A 306 25.26 -6.37 -2.69
N LEU A 307 26.35 -5.85 -3.25
CA LEU A 307 27.56 -6.64 -3.53
C LEU A 307 28.15 -7.25 -2.26
N GLY A 308 28.19 -6.49 -1.16
CA GLY A 308 28.68 -6.99 0.13
C GLY A 308 27.87 -8.16 0.66
N ILE A 309 26.55 -8.14 0.46
CA ILE A 309 25.64 -9.22 0.84
C ILE A 309 25.88 -10.45 -0.03
N ILE A 310 25.87 -10.28 -1.36
CA ILE A 310 26.07 -11.38 -2.31
C ILE A 310 27.44 -12.03 -2.08
N GLY A 311 28.50 -11.23 -1.94
CA GLY A 311 29.86 -11.72 -1.72
C GLY A 311 30.01 -12.53 -0.43
N GLN A 312 29.33 -12.13 0.65
CA GLN A 312 29.34 -12.90 1.91
C GLN A 312 28.59 -14.23 1.79
N VAL A 313 27.42 -14.23 1.16
CA VAL A 313 26.57 -15.43 1.03
C VAL A 313 27.18 -16.44 0.05
N THR A 314 27.65 -15.96 -1.11
CA THR A 314 28.13 -16.82 -2.20
C THR A 314 29.63 -17.08 -2.14
N ARG A 315 30.38 -16.38 -1.27
CA ARG A 315 31.85 -16.39 -1.19
C ARG A 315 32.55 -15.95 -2.48
N SER A 316 31.82 -15.29 -3.38
CA SER A 316 32.34 -14.74 -4.64
C SER A 316 31.64 -13.43 -4.97
N THR A 317 32.38 -12.44 -5.46
CA THR A 317 31.75 -11.20 -5.96
C THR A 317 31.41 -11.41 -7.43
N PRO A 318 30.14 -11.28 -7.85
CA PRO A 318 29.77 -11.39 -9.25
C PRO A 318 30.25 -10.16 -10.04
N ASP A 319 30.52 -10.35 -11.33
CA ASP A 319 30.73 -9.22 -12.24
C ASP A 319 29.41 -8.49 -12.48
N VAL A 320 29.48 -7.17 -12.53
CA VAL A 320 28.31 -6.31 -12.74
C VAL A 320 28.37 -5.73 -14.14
N PHE A 321 27.44 -6.17 -14.99
CA PHE A 321 27.31 -5.72 -16.36
C PHE A 321 26.31 -4.56 -16.43
N ASP A 322 26.70 -3.47 -17.09
CA ASP A 322 25.92 -2.23 -17.19
C ASP A 322 25.90 -1.70 -18.63
N ASP A 323 25.71 -2.60 -19.60
CA ASP A 323 25.63 -2.23 -21.02
C ASP A 323 24.49 -2.97 -21.73
N LEU A 324 23.28 -2.81 -21.18
CA LEU A 324 22.05 -3.27 -21.80
C LEU A 324 21.90 -2.76 -23.26
N PRO A 325 22.22 -1.48 -23.60
CA PRO A 325 22.17 -1.02 -24.98
C PRO A 325 22.99 -1.89 -25.95
N LYS A 326 24.19 -2.32 -25.56
CA LYS A 326 25.01 -3.22 -26.38
C LYS A 326 24.38 -4.61 -26.54
N VAL A 327 23.71 -5.14 -25.52
CA VAL A 327 22.99 -6.41 -25.64
C VAL A 327 21.79 -6.26 -26.58
N LEU A 328 21.06 -5.15 -26.51
CA LEU A 328 19.98 -4.84 -27.44
C LEU A 328 20.49 -4.74 -28.87
N ASP A 329 21.60 -4.03 -29.10
CA ASP A 329 22.23 -3.93 -30.42
C ASP A 329 22.62 -5.31 -30.96
N ASN A 330 23.26 -6.16 -30.15
CA ASN A 330 23.61 -7.52 -30.56
C ASN A 330 22.37 -8.37 -30.86
N TYR A 331 21.30 -8.20 -30.08
CA TYR A 331 20.05 -8.91 -30.30
C TYR A 331 19.44 -8.56 -31.66
N PHE A 332 19.32 -7.26 -31.97
CA PHE A 332 18.74 -6.80 -33.24
C PHE A 332 19.66 -7.05 -34.44
N LYS A 333 20.98 -7.14 -34.25
CA LYS A 333 21.94 -7.47 -35.32
C LYS A 333 21.93 -8.95 -35.70
N ASP A 334 21.90 -9.83 -34.71
CA ASP A 334 22.14 -11.25 -34.95
C ASP A 334 20.93 -12.11 -34.55
N LYS A 335 20.44 -11.95 -33.32
CA LYS A 335 19.48 -12.91 -32.73
C LYS A 335 18.06 -12.78 -33.24
N ILE A 336 17.62 -11.58 -33.61
CA ILE A 336 16.24 -11.38 -34.05
C ILE A 336 15.93 -12.14 -35.35
N PHE A 337 16.94 -12.42 -36.18
CA PHE A 337 16.78 -13.16 -37.43
C PHE A 337 16.48 -14.66 -37.24
N ASP A 338 16.71 -15.19 -36.04
CA ASP A 338 16.35 -16.58 -35.68
C ASP A 338 14.82 -16.77 -35.59
N ASP A 339 14.04 -15.68 -35.41
CA ASP A 339 12.58 -15.72 -35.24
C ASP A 339 11.87 -14.69 -36.14
N GLY A 340 11.37 -15.16 -37.30
CA GLY A 340 10.62 -14.32 -38.23
C GLY A 340 9.33 -13.73 -37.64
N SER A 341 8.73 -14.37 -36.62
CA SER A 341 7.55 -13.83 -35.94
C SER A 341 7.88 -12.61 -35.09
N GLN A 342 9.09 -12.57 -34.49
CA GLN A 342 9.57 -11.41 -33.74
C GLN A 342 9.85 -10.22 -34.63
N ILE A 343 10.46 -10.44 -35.80
CA ILE A 343 10.65 -9.38 -36.80
C ILE A 343 9.30 -8.82 -37.23
N LYS A 344 8.31 -9.68 -37.50
CA LYS A 344 6.95 -9.23 -37.82
C LYS A 344 6.35 -8.38 -36.70
N ASN A 345 6.35 -8.87 -35.47
CA ASN A 345 5.81 -8.15 -34.31
C ASN A 345 6.50 -6.79 -34.12
N LEU A 346 7.82 -6.74 -34.29
CA LEU A 346 8.62 -5.50 -34.20
C LEU A 346 8.21 -4.48 -35.26
N ILE A 347 8.13 -4.90 -36.53
CA ILE A 347 7.75 -4.02 -37.64
C ILE A 347 6.31 -3.54 -37.51
N GLU A 348 5.39 -4.40 -37.09
CA GLU A 348 4.00 -4.00 -36.86
C GLU A 348 3.88 -3.07 -35.65
N PHE A 349 4.60 -3.32 -34.56
CA PHE A 349 4.67 -2.41 -33.42
C PHE A 349 5.21 -1.04 -33.84
N PHE A 350 6.31 -1.04 -34.59
CA PHE A 350 6.94 0.19 -35.08
C PHE A 350 6.03 0.95 -36.06
N GLY A 351 5.34 0.24 -36.95
CA GLY A 351 4.48 0.83 -37.98
C GLY A 351 3.13 1.34 -37.46
N TYR A 352 2.58 0.71 -36.41
CA TYR A 352 1.21 1.00 -35.96
C TYR A 352 1.10 1.56 -34.54
N TYR A 353 2.08 1.31 -33.67
CA TYR A 353 1.92 1.49 -32.22
C TYR A 353 3.05 2.29 -31.54
N ILE A 354 4.09 2.70 -32.29
CA ILE A 354 5.20 3.47 -31.71
C ILE A 354 4.71 4.81 -31.15
N SER A 355 3.84 5.51 -31.89
CA SER A 355 3.20 6.75 -31.48
C SER A 355 1.86 6.47 -30.82
N ILE A 356 1.58 7.19 -29.73
CA ILE A 356 0.31 7.10 -29.03
C ILE A 356 -0.62 8.17 -29.64
N PRO A 357 -1.73 7.78 -30.27
CA PRO A 357 -2.72 8.72 -30.76
C PRO A 357 -3.37 9.45 -29.59
N LYS A 358 -3.61 10.75 -29.77
CA LYS A 358 -4.45 11.56 -28.90
C LYS A 358 -5.73 11.93 -29.63
N ASP A 359 -6.86 11.86 -28.93
CA ASP A 359 -8.15 12.26 -29.48
C ASP A 359 -8.19 13.78 -29.69
N TYR A 360 -8.88 14.23 -30.73
CA TYR A 360 -9.05 15.67 -31.01
C TYR A 360 -9.69 16.42 -29.84
N SER A 361 -10.58 15.77 -29.09
CA SER A 361 -11.23 16.31 -27.89
C SER A 361 -10.27 16.52 -26.71
N GLU A 362 -9.05 15.98 -26.76
CA GLU A 362 -8.00 16.25 -25.77
C GLU A 362 -7.30 17.59 -26.00
N PHE A 363 -7.55 18.27 -27.13
CA PHE A 363 -6.96 19.55 -27.48
C PHE A 363 -7.99 20.67 -27.35
N ASN A 364 -7.58 21.81 -26.78
CA ASN A 364 -8.47 22.95 -26.60
C ASN A 364 -8.72 23.72 -27.90
N ASN A 365 -7.82 23.59 -28.88
CA ASN A 365 -7.91 24.24 -30.18
C ASN A 365 -6.96 23.56 -31.19
N LEU A 366 -7.12 23.91 -32.47
CA LEU A 366 -6.32 23.38 -33.57
C LEU A 366 -4.81 23.72 -33.48
N GLY A 367 -4.46 24.83 -32.83
CA GLY A 367 -3.05 25.20 -32.60
C GLY A 367 -2.33 24.22 -31.68
N GLU A 368 -2.97 23.82 -30.57
CA GLU A 368 -2.45 22.82 -29.63
C GLU A 368 -2.28 21.44 -30.28
N TYR A 369 -3.24 21.05 -31.14
CA TYR A 369 -3.15 19.85 -31.96
C TYR A 369 -1.91 19.90 -32.88
N HIS A 370 -1.73 21.00 -33.62
CA HIS A 370 -0.58 21.16 -34.51
C HIS A 370 0.75 21.16 -33.74
N ASP A 371 0.83 21.81 -32.57
CA ASP A 371 2.04 21.83 -31.75
C ASP A 371 2.41 20.45 -31.21
N TYR A 372 1.42 19.64 -30.83
CA TYR A 372 1.66 18.25 -30.38
C TYR A 372 2.23 17.38 -31.50
N TYR A 373 1.66 17.46 -32.70
CA TYR A 373 2.08 16.64 -33.84
C TYR A 373 3.30 17.19 -34.60
N LYS A 374 3.72 18.44 -34.35
CA LYS A 374 4.88 19.08 -35.00
C LYS A 374 6.19 18.29 -34.85
N ASN A 375 6.34 17.55 -33.75
CA ASN A 375 7.55 16.77 -33.45
C ASN A 375 7.36 15.26 -33.66
N ILE A 376 6.22 14.82 -34.21
CA ILE A 376 5.93 13.41 -34.50
C ILE A 376 6.35 13.10 -35.95
N ASP A 377 7.02 11.95 -36.13
CA ASP A 377 7.46 11.49 -37.44
C ASP A 377 6.32 10.81 -38.21
N PHE A 378 5.74 11.51 -39.19
CA PHE A 378 4.72 10.98 -40.12
C PHE A 378 5.33 10.37 -41.40
N GLU A 379 6.60 10.00 -41.36
CA GLU A 379 7.21 9.24 -42.45
C GLU A 379 6.71 7.78 -42.47
N THR A 380 6.23 7.32 -43.63
CA THR A 380 5.71 5.96 -43.80
C THR A 380 6.84 4.92 -43.86
N LEU A 381 6.53 3.66 -43.54
CA LEU A 381 7.50 2.55 -43.68
C LEU A 381 8.05 2.45 -45.12
N LYS A 382 7.19 2.65 -46.12
CA LYS A 382 7.58 2.71 -47.53
C LYS A 382 8.57 3.86 -47.78
N GLY A 383 8.31 5.04 -47.22
CA GLY A 383 9.21 6.20 -47.28
C GLY A 383 10.59 5.89 -46.69
N LYS A 384 10.62 5.30 -45.50
CA LYS A 384 11.85 4.89 -44.78
C LYS A 384 12.65 3.88 -45.61
N VAL A 385 12.01 2.82 -46.09
CA VAL A 385 12.64 1.78 -46.92
C VAL A 385 13.23 2.36 -48.21
N ASN A 386 12.49 3.25 -48.89
CA ASN A 386 12.96 3.84 -50.15
C ASN A 386 14.21 4.71 -49.94
N LYS A 387 14.25 5.52 -48.87
CA LYS A 387 15.43 6.35 -48.56
C LYS A 387 16.70 5.53 -48.42
N THR A 388 16.65 4.38 -47.73
CA THR A 388 17.82 3.51 -47.56
C THR A 388 18.32 2.98 -48.90
N VAL A 389 17.43 2.44 -49.74
CA VAL A 389 17.80 1.91 -51.07
C VAL A 389 18.46 2.98 -51.94
N PHE A 390 17.98 4.23 -51.87
CA PHE A 390 18.62 5.33 -52.58
C PHE A 390 19.96 5.73 -51.99
N ALA A 391 20.13 5.73 -50.67
CA ALA A 391 21.42 6.01 -50.02
C ALA A 391 22.50 4.99 -50.45
N GLU A 392 22.16 3.69 -50.49
CA GLU A 392 23.02 2.63 -51.01
C GLU A 392 23.39 2.85 -52.48
N GLN A 393 22.41 3.20 -53.33
CA GLN A 393 22.64 3.47 -54.75
C GLN A 393 23.43 4.77 -55.03
N ALA A 394 23.28 5.79 -54.17
CA ALA A 394 23.98 7.06 -54.27
C ALA A 394 25.43 6.95 -53.78
N ALA A 395 25.70 6.15 -52.74
CA ALA A 395 27.06 5.83 -52.29
C ALA A 395 27.88 5.14 -53.40
N GLY A 396 27.24 4.33 -54.25
CA GLY A 396 27.85 3.72 -55.43
C GLY A 396 28.04 4.66 -56.64
N ARG A 397 27.46 5.87 -56.64
CA ARG A 397 27.53 6.85 -57.74
C ARG A 397 27.94 8.23 -57.21
N LEU A 398 29.23 8.41 -56.92
CA LEU A 398 29.78 9.74 -56.70
C LEU A 398 29.78 10.55 -58.01
N ALA A 399 29.30 11.80 -57.88
CA ALA A 399 29.33 12.90 -58.84
C ALA A 399 28.35 12.85 -60.03
N GLY A 400 27.26 13.62 -59.95
CA GLY A 400 26.64 14.12 -61.19
C GLY A 400 25.27 14.79 -61.11
N GLN A 401 24.34 14.37 -60.27
CA GLN A 401 22.99 14.96 -60.27
C GLN A 401 22.39 14.99 -58.86
N LYS A 402 22.25 16.19 -58.29
CA LYS A 402 21.38 16.45 -57.14
C LYS A 402 19.92 16.28 -57.57
N ARG A 403 19.39 15.05 -57.56
CA ARG A 403 17.95 14.81 -57.59
C ARG A 403 17.45 14.88 -56.14
N THR A 404 16.42 15.68 -55.91
CA THR A 404 15.76 15.84 -54.60
C THR A 404 15.06 14.54 -54.19
N ILE A 405 15.44 14.01 -53.03
CA ILE A 405 14.91 12.81 -52.38
C ILE A 405 13.79 13.27 -51.44
N ASN A 406 12.53 12.99 -51.78
CA ASN A 406 11.46 13.15 -50.79
C ASN A 406 11.04 11.76 -50.31
N GLY A 407 11.24 11.51 -49.01
CA GLY A 407 10.52 10.45 -48.32
C GLY A 407 9.02 10.71 -48.41
N GLU A 408 8.23 9.65 -48.37
CA GLU A 408 6.78 9.77 -48.32
C GLU A 408 6.38 10.15 -46.88
N THR A 409 6.03 11.42 -46.68
CA THR A 409 5.46 11.93 -45.43
C THR A 409 4.00 12.26 -45.68
N VAL A 410 3.13 11.79 -44.80
CA VAL A 410 1.68 12.01 -44.88
C VAL A 410 1.22 13.08 -43.89
N LYS A 411 -0.03 13.53 -44.02
CA LYS A 411 -0.55 14.70 -43.28
C LYS A 411 -1.04 14.37 -41.87
N SER A 412 -1.36 13.12 -41.59
CA SER A 412 -1.94 12.70 -40.31
C SER A 412 -1.40 11.35 -39.82
N PHE A 413 -1.55 11.12 -38.51
CA PHE A 413 -1.23 9.83 -37.90
C PHE A 413 -2.07 8.69 -38.51
N GLU A 414 -3.34 8.93 -38.78
CA GLU A 414 -4.27 7.93 -39.32
C GLU A 414 -3.92 7.58 -40.77
N GLU A 415 -3.53 8.56 -41.58
CA GLU A 415 -2.95 8.30 -42.91
C GLU A 415 -1.65 7.51 -42.81
N THR A 416 -0.84 7.72 -41.76
CA THR A 416 0.40 6.94 -41.56
C THR A 416 0.07 5.47 -41.31
N LEU A 417 -0.95 5.19 -40.48
CA LEU A 417 -1.44 3.83 -40.24
C LEU A 417 -1.97 3.18 -41.53
N ILE A 418 -2.75 3.91 -42.32
CA ILE A 418 -3.30 3.44 -43.60
C ILE A 418 -2.17 3.13 -44.59
N ALA A 419 -1.22 4.04 -44.76
CA ALA A 419 -0.07 3.87 -45.64
C ALA A 419 0.77 2.65 -45.26
N ASN A 420 1.08 2.51 -43.97
CA ASN A 420 1.81 1.36 -43.43
C ASN A 420 1.03 0.07 -43.61
N PHE A 421 -0.29 0.09 -43.44
CA PHE A 421 -1.16 -1.06 -43.67
C PHE A 421 -1.13 -1.52 -45.13
N LEU A 422 -1.30 -0.59 -46.08
CA LEU A 422 -1.24 -0.90 -47.51
C LEU A 422 0.13 -1.49 -47.88
N PHE A 423 1.21 -0.86 -47.41
CA PHE A 423 2.58 -1.32 -47.64
C PHE A 423 2.84 -2.74 -47.08
N LEU A 424 2.51 -2.97 -45.80
CA LEU A 424 2.75 -4.26 -45.13
C LEU A 424 1.88 -5.40 -45.66
N ASN A 425 0.74 -5.07 -46.28
CA ASN A 425 -0.13 -6.05 -46.93
C ASN A 425 0.09 -6.14 -48.45
N GLY A 426 1.19 -5.58 -48.96
CA GLY A 426 1.61 -5.73 -50.36
C GLY A 426 0.69 -5.03 -51.37
N VAL A 427 -0.04 -4.01 -50.93
CA VAL A 427 -0.95 -3.22 -51.77
C VAL A 427 -0.20 -2.00 -52.28
N SER A 428 0.02 -1.91 -53.59
CA SER A 428 0.62 -0.74 -54.23
C SER A 428 -0.27 0.49 -54.03
N TYR A 429 0.33 1.62 -53.66
CA TYR A 429 -0.38 2.88 -53.54
C TYR A 429 0.47 4.08 -53.93
N GLU A 430 -0.21 5.15 -54.31
CA GLU A 430 0.32 6.49 -54.57
C GLU A 430 -0.39 7.49 -53.65
N TYR A 431 0.37 8.22 -52.83
CA TYR A 431 -0.14 9.24 -51.91
C TYR A 431 -0.34 10.58 -52.64
N GLU A 432 -1.49 11.23 -52.44
CA GLU A 432 -1.84 12.52 -53.06
C GLU A 432 -1.64 12.59 -54.59
N ARG A 433 -1.90 11.48 -55.28
CA ARG A 433 -1.86 11.44 -56.75
C ARG A 433 -2.88 12.45 -57.30
N MET A 434 -2.50 13.20 -58.32
CA MET A 434 -3.46 14.06 -59.03
C MET A 434 -4.57 13.21 -59.65
N TYR A 435 -5.82 13.56 -59.33
CA TYR A 435 -6.99 12.92 -59.92
C TYR A 435 -6.98 13.13 -61.44
N PRO A 436 -7.29 12.10 -62.27
CA PRO A 436 -7.05 12.16 -63.71
C PRO A 436 -7.97 13.14 -64.46
N PHE A 437 -9.11 13.51 -63.89
CA PHE A 437 -10.03 14.49 -64.45
C PHE A 437 -9.72 15.89 -63.90
N ASN A 438 -9.88 16.93 -64.71
CA ASN A 438 -9.77 18.30 -64.22
C ASN A 438 -10.96 18.62 -63.31
N THR A 439 -10.69 18.91 -62.03
CA THR A 439 -11.71 19.23 -61.02
C THR A 439 -11.50 20.62 -60.43
N ALA A 440 -10.51 21.37 -60.89
CA ALA A 440 -10.25 22.71 -60.38
C ALA A 440 -11.32 23.70 -60.88
N ASP A 441 -11.91 24.45 -59.96
CA ASP A 441 -12.92 25.48 -60.23
C ASP A 441 -12.68 26.75 -59.36
N GLU A 442 -13.64 27.68 -59.34
CA GLU A 442 -13.55 28.92 -58.56
C GLU A 442 -13.44 28.69 -57.03
N PHE A 443 -13.89 27.53 -56.54
CA PHE A 443 -14.00 27.19 -55.12
C PHE A 443 -13.05 26.06 -54.69
N HIS A 444 -12.68 25.16 -55.61
CA HIS A 444 -11.89 23.96 -55.34
C HIS A 444 -10.61 23.91 -56.19
N ARG A 445 -9.53 23.43 -55.57
CA ARG A 445 -8.28 23.10 -56.30
C ARG A 445 -8.41 21.75 -57.00
N GLN A 446 -7.43 21.43 -57.85
CA GLN A 446 -7.31 20.09 -58.43
C GLN A 446 -7.33 19.03 -57.32
N TYR A 447 -8.28 18.11 -57.44
CA TYR A 447 -8.53 17.08 -56.45
C TYR A 447 -7.36 16.09 -56.42
N LYS A 448 -6.99 15.72 -55.19
CA LYS A 448 -5.99 14.71 -54.87
C LYS A 448 -6.59 13.81 -53.79
N PRO A 449 -6.97 12.55 -54.10
CA PRO A 449 -7.28 11.57 -53.07
C PRO A 449 -6.11 11.41 -52.10
N ASP A 450 -6.38 11.02 -50.86
CA ASP A 450 -5.31 10.69 -49.91
C ASP A 450 -4.47 9.53 -50.45
N PHE A 451 -5.11 8.46 -50.92
CA PHE A 451 -4.42 7.35 -51.58
C PHE A 451 -5.10 6.90 -52.87
N TYR A 452 -4.28 6.51 -53.86
CA TYR A 452 -4.72 5.82 -55.07
C TYR A 452 -4.06 4.45 -55.17
N LEU A 453 -4.86 3.40 -55.42
CA LEU A 453 -4.41 2.02 -55.55
C LEU A 453 -4.40 1.63 -57.04
N PRO A 454 -3.27 1.76 -57.76
CA PRO A 454 -3.21 1.63 -59.22
C PRO A 454 -3.58 0.23 -59.73
N ASP A 455 -3.26 -0.82 -58.99
CA ASP A 455 -3.51 -2.21 -59.39
C ASP A 455 -5.01 -2.56 -59.43
N TYR A 456 -5.84 -1.73 -58.80
CA TYR A 456 -7.28 -1.95 -58.64
C TYR A 456 -8.13 -0.78 -59.15
N ASP A 457 -7.50 0.31 -59.56
CA ASP A 457 -8.16 1.59 -59.89
C ASP A 457 -9.12 2.09 -58.79
N LEU A 458 -8.64 2.05 -57.54
CA LEU A 458 -9.40 2.47 -56.37
C LEU A 458 -8.84 3.76 -55.77
N TYR A 459 -9.73 4.62 -55.33
CA TYR A 459 -9.41 5.87 -54.63
C TYR A 459 -9.79 5.71 -53.16
N LEU A 460 -8.97 6.22 -52.24
CA LEU A 460 -9.18 6.11 -50.80
C LEU A 460 -9.09 7.49 -50.16
N GLU A 461 -10.09 7.83 -49.36
CA GLU A 461 -10.16 9.05 -48.54
C GLU A 461 -10.27 8.68 -47.06
N HIS A 462 -9.56 9.44 -46.23
CA HIS A 462 -9.65 9.39 -44.79
C HIS A 462 -10.27 10.69 -44.27
N PHE A 463 -11.48 10.59 -43.72
CA PHE A 463 -12.21 11.74 -43.21
C PHE A 463 -12.10 11.86 -41.70
N GLY A 464 -11.56 13.00 -41.25
CA GLY A 464 -11.60 13.44 -39.86
C GLY A 464 -13.00 13.78 -39.37
N VAL A 465 -13.89 12.81 -39.18
CA VAL A 465 -15.23 13.01 -38.62
C VAL A 465 -15.53 12.03 -37.49
N ASP A 466 -16.35 12.48 -36.53
CA ASP A 466 -16.85 11.66 -35.45
C ASP A 466 -17.99 10.70 -35.89
N GLU A 467 -18.56 9.96 -34.94
CA GLU A 467 -19.64 9.01 -35.17
C GLU A 467 -20.98 9.65 -35.59
N HIS A 468 -21.12 10.96 -35.41
CA HIS A 468 -22.28 11.74 -35.81
C HIS A 468 -22.04 12.53 -37.11
N ASN A 469 -20.93 12.25 -37.80
CA ASN A 469 -20.50 12.96 -39.01
C ASN A 469 -20.30 14.47 -38.76
N ARG A 470 -19.68 14.79 -37.62
CA ARG A 470 -19.32 16.14 -37.19
C ARG A 470 -17.80 16.27 -37.05
N THR A 471 -17.32 17.51 -37.04
CA THR A 471 -15.94 17.89 -36.75
C THR A 471 -15.91 18.90 -35.60
N PRO A 472 -16.24 18.49 -34.36
CA PRO A 472 -16.45 19.40 -33.23
C PRO A 472 -15.22 20.23 -32.82
N TRP A 473 -14.04 19.88 -33.32
CA TRP A 473 -12.79 20.62 -33.13
C TRP A 473 -12.56 21.75 -34.14
N LEU A 474 -13.42 21.89 -35.15
CA LEU A 474 -13.42 23.00 -36.10
C LEU A 474 -14.46 24.05 -35.70
N SER A 475 -14.26 25.30 -36.14
CA SER A 475 -15.32 26.31 -35.99
C SER A 475 -16.55 25.93 -36.82
N PRO A 476 -17.76 26.40 -36.49
CA PRO A 476 -18.98 26.05 -37.24
C PRO A 476 -18.90 26.32 -38.75
N VAL A 477 -18.16 27.37 -39.15
CA VAL A 477 -17.97 27.73 -40.56
C VAL A 477 -17.00 26.77 -41.24
N GLU A 478 -15.91 26.39 -40.58
CA GLU A 478 -14.93 25.44 -41.09
C GLU A 478 -15.50 24.03 -41.16
N GLU A 479 -16.28 23.62 -40.16
CA GLU A 479 -17.02 22.35 -40.14
C GLU A 479 -17.99 22.27 -41.33
N GLN A 480 -18.78 23.30 -41.57
CA GLN A 480 -19.70 23.32 -42.71
C GLN A 480 -18.94 23.16 -44.03
N LYS A 481 -17.86 23.93 -44.23
CA LYS A 481 -17.02 23.83 -45.43
C LYS A 481 -16.41 22.43 -45.59
N TYR A 482 -15.93 21.84 -44.50
CA TYR A 482 -15.35 20.50 -44.51
C TYR A 482 -16.38 19.43 -44.93
N LEU A 483 -17.60 19.51 -44.40
CA LEU A 483 -18.69 18.59 -44.76
C LEU A 483 -19.15 18.78 -46.22
N GLU A 484 -19.17 20.02 -46.71
CA GLU A 484 -19.44 20.34 -48.12
C GLU A 484 -18.36 19.74 -49.05
N ASP A 485 -17.08 19.89 -48.69
CA ASP A 485 -15.95 19.28 -49.41
C ASP A 485 -16.05 17.75 -49.46
N MET A 486 -16.49 17.09 -48.37
CA MET A 486 -16.72 15.63 -48.36
C MET A 486 -17.80 15.21 -49.36
N VAL A 487 -18.93 15.93 -49.40
CA VAL A 487 -20.03 15.65 -50.34
C VAL A 487 -19.58 15.89 -51.78
N TRP A 488 -18.81 16.95 -52.03
CA TRP A 488 -18.25 17.25 -53.34
C TRP A 488 -17.32 16.14 -53.84
N LYS A 489 -16.39 15.65 -53.01
CA LYS A 489 -15.50 14.53 -53.34
C LYS A 489 -16.31 13.29 -53.76
N ARG A 490 -17.33 12.90 -53.00
CA ARG A 490 -18.24 11.79 -53.33
C ARG A 490 -18.94 12.00 -54.68
N GLY A 491 -19.44 13.22 -54.91
CA GLY A 491 -20.11 13.59 -56.15
C GLY A 491 -19.23 13.41 -57.38
N ILE A 492 -17.97 13.83 -57.31
CA ILE A 492 -17.02 13.69 -58.42
C ILE A 492 -16.79 12.22 -58.78
N HIS A 493 -16.58 11.35 -57.79
CA HIS A 493 -16.37 9.93 -58.06
C HIS A 493 -17.60 9.29 -58.71
N SER A 494 -18.80 9.66 -58.24
CA SER A 494 -20.07 9.22 -58.84
C SER A 494 -20.26 9.74 -60.26
N GLU A 495 -19.92 11.00 -60.55
CA GLU A 495 -20.06 11.61 -61.88
C GLU A 495 -19.09 10.99 -62.89
N LYS A 496 -17.85 10.75 -62.47
CA LYS A 496 -16.78 10.24 -63.33
C LYS A 496 -16.72 8.70 -63.40
N GLY A 497 -17.59 8.00 -62.67
CA GLY A 497 -17.67 6.54 -62.67
C GLY A 497 -16.43 5.85 -62.08
N THR A 498 -15.81 6.48 -61.08
CA THR A 498 -14.63 5.95 -60.37
C THR A 498 -15.04 5.46 -58.98
N THR A 499 -14.23 4.59 -58.37
CA THR A 499 -14.58 3.93 -57.11
C THR A 499 -13.85 4.57 -55.93
N LEU A 500 -14.63 5.14 -55.00
CA LEU A 500 -14.12 5.72 -53.76
C LEU A 500 -14.36 4.80 -52.56
N ILE A 501 -13.30 4.54 -51.81
CA ILE A 501 -13.32 3.92 -50.48
C ILE A 501 -13.12 5.01 -49.43
N GLU A 502 -13.91 4.96 -48.37
CA GLU A 502 -13.85 5.95 -47.29
C GLU A 502 -13.52 5.27 -45.95
N THR A 503 -12.65 5.91 -45.19
CA THR A 503 -12.38 5.62 -43.78
C THR A 503 -12.58 6.88 -42.95
N TYR A 504 -12.79 6.73 -41.63
CA TYR A 504 -13.10 7.86 -40.77
C TYR A 504 -12.33 7.80 -39.45
N SER A 505 -12.00 8.94 -38.85
CA SER A 505 -11.23 9.00 -37.59
C SER A 505 -11.95 8.35 -36.41
N HIS A 506 -13.28 8.33 -36.36
CA HIS A 506 -13.99 7.58 -35.31
C HIS A 506 -13.73 6.06 -35.35
N TYR A 507 -13.27 5.49 -36.48
CA TYR A 507 -12.80 4.11 -36.51
C TYR A 507 -11.51 3.92 -35.72
N ASN A 508 -10.60 4.90 -35.76
CA ASN A 508 -9.36 4.87 -35.01
C ASN A 508 -9.61 5.03 -33.52
N LYS A 509 -10.53 5.93 -33.13
CA LYS A 509 -11.01 6.08 -31.74
C LYS A 509 -11.49 4.75 -31.15
N ASN A 510 -12.23 3.98 -31.93
CA ASN A 510 -12.74 2.67 -31.54
C ASN A 510 -11.72 1.53 -31.72
N GLY A 511 -10.52 1.80 -32.24
CA GLY A 511 -9.45 0.83 -32.46
C GLY A 511 -9.68 -0.12 -33.64
N VAL A 512 -10.62 0.20 -34.55
CA VAL A 512 -11.06 -0.67 -35.65
C VAL A 512 -10.72 -0.12 -37.04
N LEU A 513 -9.92 0.96 -37.14
CA LEU A 513 -9.55 1.60 -38.41
C LEU A 513 -8.98 0.59 -39.43
N LEU A 514 -7.96 -0.16 -39.04
CA LEU A 514 -7.30 -1.11 -39.92
C LEU A 514 -8.20 -2.30 -40.28
N GLU A 515 -9.04 -2.75 -39.35
CA GLU A 515 -10.03 -3.80 -39.60
C GLU A 515 -11.08 -3.34 -40.63
N LYS A 516 -11.62 -2.12 -40.46
CA LYS A 516 -12.59 -1.53 -41.38
C LYS A 516 -12.00 -1.24 -42.75
N LEU A 517 -10.76 -0.77 -42.81
CA LEU A 517 -10.03 -0.61 -44.06
C LEU A 517 -9.90 -1.97 -44.76
N LYS A 518 -9.48 -3.02 -44.04
CA LYS A 518 -9.34 -4.37 -44.58
C LYS A 518 -10.67 -4.91 -45.13
N GLU A 519 -11.77 -4.79 -44.38
CA GLU A 519 -13.11 -5.20 -44.82
C GLU A 519 -13.50 -4.52 -46.14
N LYS A 520 -13.28 -3.20 -46.24
CA LYS A 520 -13.59 -2.41 -47.44
C LYS A 520 -12.72 -2.82 -48.62
N LEU A 521 -11.42 -3.04 -48.43
CA LEU A 521 -10.52 -3.49 -49.49
C LEU A 521 -10.88 -4.90 -50.00
N ILE A 522 -11.23 -5.83 -49.10
CA ILE A 522 -11.69 -7.18 -49.47
C ILE A 522 -12.99 -7.12 -50.27
N ALA A 523 -13.93 -6.27 -49.87
CA ALA A 523 -15.18 -6.07 -50.61
C ALA A 523 -14.97 -5.60 -52.06
N HIS A 524 -13.86 -4.90 -52.30
CA HIS A 524 -13.42 -4.46 -53.64
C HIS A 524 -12.40 -5.41 -54.29
N GLN A 525 -12.30 -6.66 -53.81
CA GLN A 525 -11.46 -7.71 -54.37
C GLN A 525 -9.95 -7.41 -54.37
N VAL A 526 -9.51 -6.52 -53.47
CA VAL A 526 -8.08 -6.26 -53.26
C VAL A 526 -7.43 -7.52 -52.71
N LYS A 527 -6.34 -7.95 -53.35
CA LYS A 527 -5.58 -9.13 -52.94
C LYS A 527 -4.43 -8.68 -52.07
N PHE A 528 -4.34 -9.26 -50.88
CA PHE A 528 -3.21 -9.03 -49.99
C PHE A 528 -2.09 -10.02 -50.24
N ARG A 529 -0.87 -9.52 -50.19
CA ARG A 529 0.35 -10.31 -50.17
C ARG A 529 1.12 -9.91 -48.92
N GLU A 530 1.43 -10.88 -48.07
CA GLU A 530 2.25 -10.59 -46.89
C GLU A 530 3.60 -10.01 -47.31
N ALA A 531 3.96 -8.88 -46.71
CA ALA A 531 5.23 -8.24 -46.98
C ALA A 531 6.40 -9.10 -46.48
N ASP A 532 7.57 -8.91 -47.09
CA ASP A 532 8.81 -9.49 -46.60
C ASP A 532 9.32 -8.66 -45.42
N TYR A 533 8.86 -9.01 -44.22
CA TYR A 533 9.20 -8.32 -42.98
C TYR A 533 10.71 -8.35 -42.70
N GLN A 534 11.43 -9.41 -43.08
CA GLN A 534 12.89 -9.49 -42.92
C GLN A 534 13.60 -8.50 -43.84
N ALA A 535 13.18 -8.42 -45.10
CA ALA A 535 13.73 -7.45 -46.04
C ALA A 535 13.38 -6.00 -45.65
N ILE A 536 12.20 -5.76 -45.09
CA ILE A 536 11.84 -4.45 -44.54
C ILE A 536 12.75 -4.11 -43.37
N PHE A 537 12.85 -4.99 -42.37
CA PHE A 537 13.68 -4.80 -41.18
C PHE A 537 15.13 -4.49 -41.54
N THR A 538 15.75 -5.30 -42.40
CA THR A 538 17.14 -5.11 -42.84
C THR A 538 17.39 -3.75 -43.49
N LYS A 539 16.39 -3.18 -44.18
CA LYS A 539 16.51 -1.86 -44.83
C LYS A 539 16.27 -0.68 -43.90
N ILE A 540 15.54 -0.88 -42.81
CA ILE A 540 15.22 0.21 -41.88
C ILE A 540 16.13 0.21 -40.64
N TYR A 541 16.67 -0.95 -40.28
CA TYR A 541 17.62 -1.15 -39.21
C TYR A 541 19.03 -1.15 -39.82
N ASP A 542 19.58 0.06 -40.02
CA ASP A 542 20.93 0.23 -40.58
C ASP A 542 21.97 0.21 -39.45
N ILE A 543 22.75 -0.88 -39.44
CA ILE A 543 23.78 -1.19 -38.46
C ILE A 543 24.97 -0.22 -38.54
N GLU A 544 25.21 0.43 -39.68
CA GLU A 544 26.43 1.21 -39.95
C GLU A 544 26.26 2.73 -39.76
N ASN A 545 25.05 3.29 -39.88
CA ASN A 545 24.81 4.74 -39.99
C ASN A 545 24.19 5.44 -38.75
N GLN A 546 24.37 4.92 -37.54
CA GLN A 546 23.89 5.54 -36.29
C GLN A 546 22.40 5.90 -36.34
N ASP A 547 21.60 4.83 -36.31
CA ASP A 547 20.17 4.75 -36.51
C ASP A 547 19.31 5.88 -35.90
N ARG A 548 18.56 6.59 -36.75
CA ARG A 548 17.58 7.62 -36.33
C ARG A 548 16.22 7.01 -35.97
N TYR A 549 15.85 5.90 -36.61
CA TYR A 549 14.48 5.37 -36.57
C TYR A 549 14.25 4.42 -35.39
N PHE A 550 15.20 3.52 -35.11
CA PHE A 550 15.07 2.57 -33.99
C PHE A 550 15.56 3.09 -32.65
N LYS A 551 16.28 4.23 -32.62
CA LYS A 551 16.85 4.77 -31.38
C LYS A 551 15.81 5.04 -30.30
N GLU A 552 14.64 5.57 -30.65
CA GLU A 552 13.56 5.81 -29.68
C GLU A 552 12.93 4.51 -29.19
N LEU A 553 12.85 3.48 -30.04
CA LEU A 553 12.41 2.15 -29.63
C LEU A 553 13.41 1.48 -28.70
N VAL A 554 14.71 1.51 -29.02
CA VAL A 554 15.77 0.97 -28.16
C VAL A 554 15.78 1.68 -26.80
N LYS A 555 15.61 3.01 -26.77
CA LYS A 555 15.46 3.78 -25.52
C LYS A 555 14.22 3.37 -24.72
N LEU A 556 13.09 3.15 -25.40
CA LEU A 556 11.85 2.69 -24.77
C LEU A 556 12.03 1.31 -24.15
N ILE A 557 12.64 0.36 -24.87
CA ILE A 557 12.93 -0.99 -24.39
C ILE A 557 13.91 -0.93 -23.20
N ASN A 558 15.01 -0.19 -23.34
CA ASN A 558 16.00 -0.03 -22.27
C ASN A 558 15.39 0.55 -20.99
N SER A 559 14.59 1.62 -21.13
CA SER A 559 13.87 2.23 -20.00
C SER A 559 12.87 1.25 -19.38
N PHE A 560 12.10 0.54 -20.20
CA PHE A 560 11.14 -0.45 -19.72
C PHE A 560 11.82 -1.57 -18.94
N LEU A 561 12.88 -2.18 -19.49
CA LEU A 561 13.59 -3.29 -18.84
C LEU A 561 14.24 -2.84 -17.53
N GLY A 562 14.81 -1.64 -17.50
CA GLY A 562 15.35 -1.02 -16.29
C GLY A 562 14.28 -0.88 -15.20
N LEU A 563 13.12 -0.30 -15.55
CA LEU A 563 11.98 -0.13 -14.63
C LEU A 563 11.35 -1.46 -14.22
N PHE A 564 11.27 -2.43 -15.14
CA PHE A 564 10.69 -3.74 -14.90
C PHE A 564 11.50 -4.47 -13.82
N LYS A 565 12.82 -4.52 -13.97
CA LYS A 565 13.72 -5.14 -12.98
C LYS A 565 13.83 -4.33 -11.69
N SER A 566 13.79 -3.00 -11.74
CA SER A 566 13.87 -2.15 -10.54
C SER A 566 12.64 -2.29 -9.64
N ASN A 567 11.51 -2.78 -10.18
CA ASN A 567 10.32 -3.15 -9.43
C ASN A 567 10.30 -4.63 -8.97
N GLY A 568 11.38 -5.37 -9.19
CA GLY A 568 11.49 -6.78 -8.80
C GLY A 568 10.75 -7.74 -9.74
N PHE A 569 10.33 -7.29 -10.92
CA PHE A 569 9.64 -8.14 -11.88
C PHE A 569 10.62 -9.02 -12.67
N GLY A 570 10.23 -10.28 -12.84
CA GLY A 570 10.94 -11.28 -13.62
C GLY A 570 10.10 -11.84 -14.77
N GLU A 571 10.59 -12.89 -15.42
CA GLU A 571 9.98 -13.48 -16.62
C GLU A 571 8.48 -13.80 -16.47
N THR A 572 8.07 -14.33 -15.30
CA THR A 572 6.69 -14.69 -15.01
C THR A 572 5.71 -13.51 -15.04
N HIS A 573 6.20 -12.28 -14.85
CA HIS A 573 5.36 -11.09 -14.76
C HIS A 573 4.88 -10.60 -16.13
N PHE A 574 5.53 -10.99 -17.23
CA PHE A 574 5.01 -10.70 -18.58
C PHE A 574 3.62 -11.31 -18.78
N THR A 575 3.42 -12.56 -18.34
CA THR A 575 2.11 -13.22 -18.42
C THR A 575 1.07 -12.53 -17.54
N LEU A 576 1.44 -12.14 -16.31
CA LEU A 576 0.55 -11.41 -15.39
C LEU A 576 0.08 -10.08 -15.99
N PHE A 577 1.01 -9.28 -16.53
CA PHE A 577 0.67 -8.00 -17.15
C PHE A 577 -0.20 -8.15 -18.39
N LEU A 578 0.01 -9.20 -19.19
CA LEU A 578 -0.88 -9.52 -20.30
C LEU A 578 -2.30 -9.88 -19.84
N GLU A 579 -2.46 -10.56 -18.71
CA GLU A 579 -3.77 -10.85 -18.12
C GLU A 579 -4.45 -9.62 -17.53
N GLU A 580 -3.71 -8.77 -16.84
CA GLU A 580 -4.19 -7.49 -16.30
C GLU A 580 -4.63 -6.55 -17.43
N ASN A 581 -3.83 -6.46 -18.50
CA ASN A 581 -4.13 -5.66 -19.66
C ASN A 581 -5.48 -6.05 -20.31
N LYS A 582 -5.82 -7.36 -20.36
CA LYS A 582 -7.13 -7.82 -20.86
C LYS A 582 -8.29 -7.27 -20.03
N LYS A 583 -8.13 -7.23 -18.71
CA LYS A 583 -9.14 -6.78 -17.73
C LYS A 583 -9.20 -5.27 -17.57
N SER A 584 -8.20 -4.53 -18.03
CA SER A 584 -8.13 -3.07 -17.87
C SER A 584 -9.29 -2.33 -18.55
N ALA A 585 -9.63 -1.13 -18.07
CA ALA A 585 -10.59 -0.22 -18.70
C ALA A 585 -9.99 0.57 -19.88
N ALA A 586 -8.77 0.24 -20.32
CA ALA A 586 -8.10 0.94 -21.41
C ALA A 586 -8.78 0.68 -22.77
N SER A 587 -8.57 1.58 -23.73
CA SER A 587 -9.08 1.45 -25.10
C SER A 587 -8.53 0.21 -25.81
N ALA A 588 -9.23 -0.26 -26.85
CA ALA A 588 -8.78 -1.39 -27.67
C ALA A 588 -7.38 -1.16 -28.25
N PHE A 589 -7.09 0.07 -28.70
CA PHE A 589 -5.76 0.47 -29.17
C PHE A 589 -4.69 0.28 -28.09
N THR A 590 -4.91 0.85 -26.89
CA THR A 590 -3.94 0.77 -25.78
C THR A 590 -3.72 -0.68 -25.35
N LYS A 591 -4.79 -1.48 -25.31
CA LYS A 591 -4.68 -2.92 -25.00
C LYS A 591 -3.83 -3.65 -26.03
N MET A 592 -4.05 -3.42 -27.32
CA MET A 592 -3.28 -4.07 -28.38
C MET A 592 -1.82 -3.61 -28.36
N ARG A 593 -1.58 -2.30 -28.22
CA ARG A 593 -0.23 -1.72 -28.08
C ARG A 593 0.54 -2.37 -26.94
N THR A 594 -0.05 -2.44 -25.75
CA THR A 594 0.57 -3.06 -24.57
C THR A 594 0.86 -4.54 -24.82
N LYS A 595 -0.10 -5.27 -25.42
CA LYS A 595 0.10 -6.68 -25.77
C LYS A 595 1.29 -6.87 -26.70
N MET A 596 1.32 -6.15 -27.83
CA MET A 596 2.40 -6.26 -28.83
C MET A 596 3.75 -5.84 -28.26
N PHE A 597 3.78 -4.78 -27.44
CA PHE A 597 5.00 -4.37 -26.76
C PHE A 597 5.54 -5.47 -25.83
N MET A 598 4.66 -6.10 -25.02
CA MET A 598 5.07 -7.17 -24.12
C MET A 598 5.54 -8.42 -24.88
N GLU A 599 4.83 -8.82 -25.94
CA GLU A 599 5.19 -9.98 -26.78
C GLU A 599 6.52 -9.78 -27.53
N MET A 600 6.84 -8.53 -27.89
CA MET A 600 8.10 -8.14 -28.52
C MET A 600 9.26 -8.05 -27.51
N VAL A 601 9.01 -7.54 -26.30
CA VAL A 601 10.06 -7.31 -25.30
C VAL A 601 10.38 -8.55 -24.48
N GLN A 602 9.44 -9.47 -24.29
CA GLN A 602 9.66 -10.69 -23.51
C GLN A 602 10.85 -11.52 -24.01
N PRO A 603 11.00 -11.83 -25.32
CA PRO A 603 12.16 -12.58 -25.81
C PRO A 603 13.48 -11.81 -25.68
N ILE A 604 13.43 -10.48 -25.80
CA ILE A 604 14.59 -9.59 -25.58
C ILE A 604 15.03 -9.67 -24.11
N PHE A 605 14.08 -9.63 -23.17
CA PHE A 605 14.37 -9.79 -21.73
C PHE A 605 14.97 -11.16 -21.44
N ILE A 606 14.40 -12.24 -21.99
CA ILE A 606 14.92 -13.60 -21.83
C ILE A 606 16.36 -13.68 -22.36
N HIS A 607 16.61 -13.17 -23.56
CA HIS A 607 17.96 -13.13 -24.13
C HIS A 607 18.93 -12.34 -23.25
N TYR A 608 18.51 -11.19 -22.73
CA TYR A 608 19.33 -10.40 -21.81
C TYR A 608 19.69 -11.18 -20.54
N GLN A 609 18.72 -11.85 -19.91
CA GLN A 609 18.98 -12.70 -18.73
C GLN A 609 19.87 -13.90 -19.06
N GLU A 610 19.77 -14.48 -20.26
CA GLU A 610 20.66 -15.53 -20.72
C GLU A 610 22.10 -15.05 -20.91
N GLU A 611 22.31 -13.89 -21.52
CA GLU A 611 23.63 -13.30 -21.70
C GLU A 611 24.30 -12.97 -20.36
N LEU A 612 23.55 -12.41 -19.40
CA LEU A 612 24.04 -12.23 -18.03
C LEU A 612 24.48 -13.57 -17.41
N ARG A 613 23.64 -14.61 -17.51
CA ARG A 613 23.95 -15.95 -16.98
C ARG A 613 25.18 -16.57 -17.66
N ARG A 614 25.29 -16.48 -18.99
CA ARG A 614 26.43 -17.01 -19.77
C ARG A 614 27.75 -16.38 -19.34
N ASN A 615 27.72 -15.07 -19.10
CA ASN A 615 28.89 -14.32 -18.67
C ASN A 615 29.14 -14.41 -17.15
N LYS A 616 28.31 -15.16 -16.40
CA LYS A 616 28.32 -15.21 -14.92
C LYS A 616 28.27 -13.81 -14.29
N ALA A 617 27.59 -12.89 -14.96
CA ALA A 617 27.41 -11.52 -14.57
C ALA A 617 25.97 -11.27 -14.12
N ILE A 618 25.77 -10.18 -13.42
CA ILE A 618 24.47 -9.64 -13.03
C ILE A 618 24.41 -8.17 -13.41
N ASP A 619 23.24 -7.56 -13.47
CA ASP A 619 23.15 -6.10 -13.55
C ASP A 619 22.89 -5.45 -12.19
N PHE A 620 22.83 -4.12 -12.18
CA PHE A 620 22.59 -3.36 -10.94
C PHE A 620 21.24 -3.66 -10.29
N ASN A 621 20.19 -3.95 -11.06
CA ASN A 621 18.88 -4.29 -10.50
C ASN A 621 18.89 -5.72 -9.94
N ASP A 622 19.47 -6.68 -10.65
CA ASP A 622 19.67 -8.05 -10.18
C ASP A 622 20.46 -8.07 -8.87
N MET A 623 21.51 -7.26 -8.76
CA MET A 623 22.29 -7.14 -7.53
C MET A 623 21.43 -6.79 -6.31
N ILE A 624 20.55 -5.80 -6.44
CA ILE A 624 19.69 -5.40 -5.34
C ILE A 624 18.64 -6.48 -5.07
N ASN A 625 17.98 -7.01 -6.10
CA ASN A 625 16.96 -8.04 -5.96
C ASN A 625 17.52 -9.32 -5.32
N MET A 626 18.67 -9.81 -5.79
CA MET A 626 19.34 -10.98 -5.23
C MET A 626 19.79 -10.77 -3.78
N ALA A 627 20.31 -9.58 -3.45
CA ALA A 627 20.66 -9.25 -2.08
C ALA A 627 19.42 -9.29 -1.19
N THR A 628 18.30 -8.71 -1.63
CA THR A 628 17.01 -8.75 -0.92
C THR A 628 16.55 -10.18 -0.69
N ASP A 629 16.61 -11.04 -1.71
CA ASP A 629 16.22 -12.45 -1.61
C ASP A 629 17.08 -13.19 -0.58
N TYR A 630 18.37 -12.91 -0.50
CA TYR A 630 19.25 -13.52 0.51
C TYR A 630 18.94 -13.05 1.93
N VAL A 631 18.55 -11.79 2.13
CA VAL A 631 18.13 -11.30 3.45
C VAL A 631 16.78 -11.92 3.84
N LYS A 632 15.80 -11.92 2.93
CA LYS A 632 14.47 -12.53 3.16
C LYS A 632 14.55 -14.03 3.46
N ALA A 633 15.48 -14.73 2.80
CA ALA A 633 15.74 -16.15 3.03
C ALA A 633 16.66 -16.44 4.25
N GLU A 634 16.98 -15.42 5.06
CA GLU A 634 17.88 -15.52 6.22
C GLU A 634 19.26 -16.15 5.95
N LYS A 635 19.78 -16.04 4.72
CA LYS A 635 21.12 -16.56 4.38
C LYS A 635 22.26 -15.71 4.94
N ILE A 636 21.94 -14.51 5.40
CA ILE A 636 22.81 -13.58 6.11
C ILE A 636 22.01 -12.98 7.26
N ARG A 637 22.69 -12.64 8.35
CA ARG A 637 22.11 -11.95 9.50
C ARG A 637 22.90 -10.69 9.80
N PHE A 638 22.20 -9.65 10.20
CA PHE A 638 22.78 -8.40 10.67
C PHE A 638 22.36 -8.12 12.11
N ASP A 639 23.18 -7.34 12.80
CA ASP A 639 22.89 -6.85 14.16
C ASP A 639 22.64 -5.34 14.15
N TYR A 640 22.10 -4.82 13.04
CA TYR A 640 21.82 -3.39 12.92
C TYR A 640 20.72 -2.97 13.93
N LYS A 641 20.99 -1.92 14.70
CA LYS A 641 20.00 -1.23 15.55
C LYS A 641 19.43 0.01 14.87
N TYR A 642 20.19 0.58 13.93
CA TYR A 642 19.81 1.78 13.19
C TYR A 642 20.13 1.64 11.71
N ILE A 643 19.19 2.05 10.86
CA ILE A 643 19.36 2.23 9.42
C ILE A 643 19.13 3.70 9.10
N MET A 644 20.11 4.35 8.47
CA MET A 644 20.03 5.75 8.09
C MET A 644 20.19 5.90 6.60
N ILE A 645 19.31 6.65 5.97
CA ILE A 645 19.27 6.83 4.51
C ILE A 645 19.23 8.32 4.19
N ASP A 646 20.26 8.79 3.50
CA ASP A 646 20.30 10.13 2.90
C ASP A 646 19.66 10.12 1.52
N GLU A 647 19.13 11.27 1.09
CA GLU A 647 18.42 11.48 -0.19
C GLU A 647 17.30 10.46 -0.46
N TYR A 648 16.49 10.17 0.57
CA TYR A 648 15.44 9.15 0.52
C TYR A 648 14.37 9.38 -0.58
N GLN A 649 14.21 10.62 -1.08
CA GLN A 649 13.30 10.92 -2.20
C GLN A 649 13.63 10.21 -3.52
N ASP A 650 14.85 9.66 -3.64
CA ASP A 650 15.33 8.98 -4.84
C ASP A 650 15.20 7.45 -4.76
N ILE A 651 14.53 6.92 -3.74
CA ILE A 651 14.41 5.48 -3.51
C ILE A 651 13.54 4.79 -4.56
N SER A 652 14.05 3.68 -5.10
CA SER A 652 13.30 2.75 -5.96
C SER A 652 12.68 1.63 -5.13
N THR A 653 11.65 0.98 -5.67
CA THR A 653 10.97 -0.17 -5.05
C THR A 653 11.94 -1.27 -4.61
N SER A 654 12.84 -1.72 -5.49
CA SER A 654 13.86 -2.72 -5.16
C SER A 654 14.78 -2.31 -4.00
N ARG A 655 15.20 -1.05 -3.94
CA ARG A 655 16.06 -0.53 -2.86
C ARG A 655 15.30 -0.44 -1.55
N PHE A 656 14.05 0.00 -1.59
CA PHE A 656 13.16 0.00 -0.44
C PHE A 656 12.95 -1.43 0.10
N GLU A 657 12.66 -2.40 -0.77
CA GLU A 657 12.46 -3.80 -0.38
C GLU A 657 13.71 -4.41 0.28
N LEU A 658 14.92 -4.04 -0.16
CA LEU A 658 16.16 -4.44 0.51
C LEU A 658 16.23 -3.89 1.94
N ILE A 659 15.94 -2.61 2.12
CA ILE A 659 15.96 -1.95 3.43
C ILE A 659 14.91 -2.52 4.35
N LYS A 660 13.69 -2.72 3.84
CA LYS A 660 12.59 -3.33 4.57
C LYS A 660 12.96 -4.75 5.01
N ALA A 661 13.54 -5.57 4.13
CA ALA A 661 13.99 -6.90 4.50
C ALA A 661 15.03 -6.89 5.65
N ILE A 662 15.98 -5.95 5.62
CA ILE A 662 16.98 -5.79 6.69
C ILE A 662 16.30 -5.29 7.97
N LYS A 663 15.40 -4.31 7.89
CA LYS A 663 14.64 -3.78 9.02
C LYS A 663 13.81 -4.88 9.68
N ASP A 664 13.05 -5.65 8.91
CA ASP A 664 12.17 -6.70 9.43
C ASP A 664 12.99 -7.84 10.07
N GLN A 665 14.19 -8.12 9.56
CA GLN A 665 15.10 -9.08 10.19
C GLN A 665 15.68 -8.58 11.52
N THR A 666 15.94 -7.28 11.64
CA THR A 666 16.73 -6.70 12.76
C THR A 666 15.91 -5.94 13.80
N ASN A 667 14.70 -5.51 13.45
CA ASN A 667 13.93 -4.49 14.15
C ASN A 667 14.70 -3.16 14.34
N ALA A 668 15.63 -2.85 13.43
CA ALA A 668 16.37 -1.60 13.44
C ALA A 668 15.44 -0.40 13.31
N LYS A 669 15.76 0.68 14.02
CA LYS A 669 15.11 1.98 13.82
C LYS A 669 15.58 2.60 12.50
N VAL A 670 14.67 3.18 11.74
CA VAL A 670 14.97 3.80 10.44
C VAL A 670 14.91 5.31 10.55
N MET A 671 15.92 6.00 10.01
CA MET A 671 15.89 7.45 9.81
C MET A 671 16.19 7.75 8.35
N CYS A 672 15.23 8.33 7.66
CA CYS A 672 15.34 8.79 6.28
C CYS A 672 15.37 10.31 6.26
N VAL A 673 16.25 10.89 5.45
CA VAL A 673 16.30 12.33 5.21
C VAL A 673 16.13 12.59 3.73
N GLY A 674 15.28 13.54 3.35
CA GLY A 674 15.06 13.85 1.94
C GLY A 674 14.17 15.05 1.68
N ASP A 675 13.96 15.34 0.40
CA ASP A 675 13.20 16.49 -0.11
C ASP A 675 12.29 16.07 -1.27
N ASP A 676 10.97 16.17 -1.11
CA ASP A 676 10.00 15.76 -2.14
C ASP A 676 9.99 16.69 -3.35
N TRP A 677 10.34 17.97 -3.19
CA TRP A 677 10.48 18.93 -4.28
C TRP A 677 11.68 18.65 -5.19
N GLN A 678 12.63 17.82 -4.75
CA GLN A 678 13.85 17.47 -5.50
C GLN A 678 13.82 16.09 -6.15
N SER A 679 12.68 15.38 -6.17
CA SER A 679 12.59 14.06 -6.80
C SER A 679 12.70 14.16 -8.33
N ILE A 680 13.93 14.15 -8.84
CA ILE A 680 14.25 14.22 -10.27
C ILE A 680 14.54 12.85 -10.88
N TYR A 681 14.72 11.80 -10.07
CA TYR A 681 15.16 10.46 -10.51
C TYR A 681 14.04 9.47 -10.87
N ARG A 682 12.82 9.94 -11.19
CA ARG A 682 11.72 9.06 -11.64
C ARG A 682 12.11 8.16 -12.81
N PHE A 683 13.00 8.64 -13.68
CA PHE A 683 13.54 7.88 -14.82
C PHE A 683 14.40 6.66 -14.41
N ALA A 684 14.94 6.64 -13.19
CA ALA A 684 15.70 5.52 -12.62
C ALA A 684 14.83 4.57 -11.79
N GLY A 685 13.50 4.73 -11.85
CA GLY A 685 12.54 3.91 -11.10
C GLY A 685 12.30 4.34 -9.67
N SER A 686 12.59 5.60 -9.32
CA SER A 686 12.18 6.14 -8.01
C SER A 686 10.66 6.27 -7.94
N ASP A 687 10.08 5.86 -6.81
CA ASP A 687 8.66 5.99 -6.56
C ASP A 687 8.42 6.99 -5.43
N ILE A 688 7.91 8.18 -5.80
CA ILE A 688 7.58 9.26 -4.87
C ILE A 688 6.51 8.83 -3.85
N GLN A 689 5.72 7.78 -4.13
CA GLN A 689 4.78 7.22 -3.17
C GLN A 689 5.49 6.64 -1.95
N LEU A 690 6.69 6.05 -2.12
CA LEU A 690 7.51 5.55 -1.00
C LEU A 690 7.96 6.66 -0.05
N PHE A 691 8.02 7.90 -0.53
CA PHE A 691 8.31 9.09 0.26
C PHE A 691 7.04 9.70 0.87
N THR A 692 6.05 10.00 0.01
CA THR A 692 4.81 10.70 0.41
C THR A 692 3.89 9.87 1.31
N LYS A 693 3.94 8.54 1.18
CA LYS A 693 3.20 7.56 1.98
C LYS A 693 4.14 6.74 2.87
N PHE A 694 5.23 7.33 3.35
CA PHE A 694 6.19 6.67 4.25
C PHE A 694 5.50 5.91 5.40
N GLY A 695 4.48 6.57 5.99
CA GLY A 695 3.46 6.02 6.90
C GLY A 695 2.88 4.65 6.54
N GLU A 696 2.51 4.43 5.28
CA GLU A 696 1.85 3.18 4.87
C GLU A 696 2.84 2.04 4.62
N PHE A 697 4.10 2.38 4.29
CA PHE A 697 5.09 1.41 3.83
C PHE A 697 5.95 0.82 4.96
N PHE A 698 6.30 1.64 5.95
CA PHE A 698 7.10 1.22 7.11
C PHE A 698 6.29 0.95 8.38
N TRP A 699 4.99 1.33 8.42
CA TRP A 699 4.18 1.27 9.63
C TRP A 699 3.02 0.30 9.53
N ILE A 700 2.54 -0.15 10.69
CA ILE A 700 1.35 -0.99 10.84
C ILE A 700 0.13 -0.11 11.19
N SER A 701 0.32 1.16 11.60
CA SER A 701 -0.74 2.11 11.95
C SER A 701 -0.38 3.57 11.58
N PRO A 702 -1.32 4.40 11.07
CA PRO A 702 -1.08 5.81 10.74
C PRO A 702 -0.77 6.75 11.91
N ALA A 703 -1.04 6.32 13.15
CA ALA A 703 -0.82 7.15 14.36
C ALA A 703 0.67 7.33 14.70
N ASP A 704 1.55 6.52 14.10
CA ASP A 704 2.96 6.47 14.45
C ASP A 704 3.84 7.47 13.65
N GLU A 705 3.28 8.24 12.72
CA GLU A 705 4.05 9.11 11.83
C GLU A 705 4.65 10.35 12.55
N ASN A 706 5.97 10.35 12.75
CA ASN A 706 6.71 11.57 13.12
C ASN A 706 7.42 12.15 11.89
N ARG A 707 6.85 13.22 11.32
CA ARG A 707 7.47 14.03 10.27
C ARG A 707 8.15 15.23 10.92
N ALA A 708 9.48 15.26 10.90
CA ALA A 708 10.24 16.44 11.29
C ALA A 708 10.51 17.29 10.04
N ASP A 709 10.08 18.55 10.04
CA ASP A 709 10.32 19.50 8.95
C ASP A 709 11.51 20.41 9.28
N LEU A 710 12.55 20.35 8.45
CA LEU A 710 13.77 21.18 8.52
C LEU A 710 13.74 22.34 7.50
N SER A 711 12.64 22.54 6.76
CA SER A 711 12.53 23.61 5.75
C SER A 711 12.26 25.00 6.33
#